data_AF-A0A7V5S2D2-F1
#
_entry.id   AF-A0A7V5S2D2-F1
#
_cell.length_a   1.000
_cell.length_b   1.000
_cell.length_c   1.000
_cell.angle_alpha   90.00
_cell.angle_beta   90.00
_cell.angle_gamma   90.00
#
_symmetry.space_group_name_H-M   'P 1'
#
loop_
_entity.id
_entity.type
_entity.pdbx_description
1 polymer ?
#
loop_
_entity_poly.entity_id
_entity_poly.type
_entity_poly.pdbx_seq_one_letter_code
_entity_poly.pdbx_strand_id
1 'polypeptide(L)'
;MNAARAVWQETLQLGEQHGYRNAQVTVLAPTGCLVGNSLVLTDRGLVRLRTLGNPEGQEWQDVNFRVATDKGVQRAKKFYVNGIAPTRVVRTRCGYTLQGTPNHRIRVIDPTTGERIWRRLDQVKPGDIVPLRLGGLFGEPQEVLLPPLGDMHWNADFNTRVPRTVTPELAELVGYYMGDGSLHAKGLRFCVAAEDEDVVSRLSQLCESLFGIRPTATTCGGYVELNLHSVPLAIWWDACGFGKHKPNNAHQGKGYTPHIPDAILYTNNLEVYRAFLRGVFEADGTVIAGNPSLTTASRRFAEEVRTLLLVLGYPTKLKTDTSGWGRASLYGLRIRNNSYNQLFKDEIGFIGKRKNALIRTDVGMTGKGDVVFIPAEVIREHVNRANPHYGAVQLSLRRKGAVSRHRAQALLQETGDPRIAEALQYYYDVVVENEDGGVQPTYDLSIDESFSYLANGFVSHNTIAFLMDCDTTGIEPDIALVKYKTLVGGGLLKIVNTTVPLALQQLGYNSEEIEAITRYIDENDTIEGAPYLKPEHLPVFDCAFRPAKGVRSLAPMAHVKMMAAVQPFLSGAISKTVNVPNDATPEDIEQIYLQAWKLGLKAIAIYRDGSKRTQPLSTKKPEEQAQAEGERLVRRRLPDERKSITHK
;
A
#
# COMPACT_ATOMS: atom_id res chain seq x y z
N MET A 1 36.27 -8.96 -7.00
CA MET A 1 35.20 -9.99 -7.03
C MET A 1 35.69 -11.41 -6.70
N ASN A 2 36.93 -11.84 -7.00
CA ASN A 2 37.34 -13.24 -6.80
C ASN A 2 37.84 -13.62 -5.39
N ALA A 3 38.39 -12.69 -4.59
CA ALA A 3 38.82 -13.00 -3.21
C ALA A 3 37.66 -13.03 -2.19
N ALA A 4 36.65 -12.14 -2.33
CA ALA A 4 35.43 -12.16 -1.53
C ALA A 4 34.60 -13.46 -1.75
N ARG A 5 34.79 -14.09 -2.90
CA ARG A 5 34.20 -15.38 -3.27
C ARG A 5 34.87 -16.54 -2.51
N ALA A 6 36.19 -16.48 -2.30
CA ALA A 6 36.96 -17.51 -1.60
C ALA A 6 36.68 -17.54 -0.08
N VAL A 7 36.49 -16.37 0.56
CA VAL A 7 36.18 -16.29 2.00
C VAL A 7 34.74 -16.75 2.32
N TRP A 8 33.78 -16.50 1.41
CA TRP A 8 32.44 -17.11 1.54
C TRP A 8 32.43 -18.60 1.20
N GLN A 9 33.43 -19.11 0.48
CA GLN A 9 33.62 -20.55 0.23
C GLN A 9 34.29 -21.27 1.41
N GLU A 10 35.14 -20.61 2.20
CA GLU A 10 35.65 -21.18 3.46
C GLU A 10 34.62 -21.07 4.60
N THR A 11 33.85 -19.97 4.63
CA THR A 11 32.56 -19.82 5.35
C THR A 11 31.43 -20.64 4.73
N LEU A 12 31.72 -21.51 3.75
CA LEU A 12 30.84 -22.57 3.24
C LEU A 12 31.34 -23.91 3.77
N GLN A 13 32.65 -24.14 3.77
CA GLN A 13 33.31 -25.35 4.26
C GLN A 13 33.23 -25.63 5.77
N LEU A 14 33.34 -24.62 6.66
CA LEU A 14 33.42 -24.90 8.11
C LEU A 14 32.06 -25.18 8.78
N GLY A 15 30.99 -24.56 8.33
CA GLY A 15 29.62 -24.94 8.70
C GLY A 15 29.00 -26.03 7.81
N GLU A 16 29.63 -26.43 6.70
CA GLU A 16 29.42 -27.78 6.11
C GLU A 16 29.93 -28.88 7.07
N GLN A 17 30.94 -28.60 7.91
CA GLN A 17 31.49 -29.55 8.89
C GLN A 17 30.83 -29.49 10.28
N HIS A 18 30.30 -28.34 10.72
CA HIS A 18 29.82 -28.13 12.10
C HIS A 18 28.48 -27.36 12.27
N GLY A 19 27.87 -26.89 11.17
CA GLY A 19 26.63 -26.09 11.15
C GLY A 19 26.81 -24.57 11.29
N TYR A 20 25.91 -23.80 10.67
CA TYR A 20 25.74 -22.34 10.83
C TYR A 20 24.39 -22.07 11.50
N ARG A 21 24.32 -21.32 12.63
CA ARG A 21 23.04 -21.09 13.34
C ARG A 21 22.88 -19.69 13.92
N ASN A 22 21.66 -19.17 13.85
CA ASN A 22 21.23 -17.82 14.22
C ASN A 22 22.09 -16.71 13.59
N ALA A 23 22.17 -16.67 12.27
CA ALA A 23 22.81 -15.56 11.57
C ALA A 23 21.87 -15.05 10.48
N GLN A 24 21.42 -13.80 10.60
CA GLN A 24 20.72 -13.09 9.54
C GLN A 24 21.56 -11.94 9.00
N VAL A 25 21.74 -11.95 7.68
CA VAL A 25 22.30 -10.84 6.92
C VAL A 25 21.15 -9.93 6.53
N THR A 26 21.10 -8.74 7.12
CA THR A 26 20.19 -7.67 6.69
C THR A 26 20.72 -7.10 5.38
N VAL A 27 20.05 -7.43 4.29
CA VAL A 27 20.08 -6.60 3.09
C VAL A 27 18.80 -5.80 3.14
N LEU A 28 18.89 -4.47 3.22
CA LEU A 28 17.79 -3.61 2.81
C LEU A 28 17.49 -4.00 1.36
N ALA A 29 16.51 -4.87 1.16
CA ALA A 29 16.03 -5.13 -0.18
C ALA A 29 15.54 -3.77 -0.68
N PRO A 30 16.02 -3.26 -1.83
CA PRO A 30 15.38 -2.10 -2.43
C PRO A 30 13.91 -2.47 -2.54
N THR A 31 13.08 -1.77 -1.80
CA THR A 31 11.66 -2.03 -1.75
C THR A 31 11.06 -1.39 -2.99
N GLY A 32 10.13 -2.07 -3.62
CA GLY A 32 9.57 -1.53 -4.83
C GLY A 32 8.58 -0.43 -4.49
N CYS A 33 8.66 0.71 -5.17
CA CYS A 33 7.88 1.89 -4.86
C CYS A 33 6.93 2.24 -6.02
N LEU A 34 5.88 3.00 -5.74
CA LEU A 34 4.93 3.49 -6.74
C LEU A 34 5.12 4.98 -7.01
N VAL A 35 4.62 5.46 -8.15
CA VAL A 35 4.61 6.90 -8.44
C VAL A 35 3.62 7.64 -7.56
N GLY A 36 3.93 8.90 -7.23
CA GLY A 36 3.14 9.71 -6.30
C GLY A 36 1.71 10.05 -6.75
N ASN A 37 1.37 9.86 -8.04
CA ASN A 37 0.01 10.04 -8.57
C ASN A 37 -0.90 8.83 -8.35
N SER A 38 -0.36 7.69 -7.90
CA SER A 38 -1.16 6.50 -7.64
C SER A 38 -2.21 6.79 -6.55
N LEU A 39 -3.46 6.43 -6.81
CA LEU A 39 -4.58 6.63 -5.92
C LEU A 39 -4.70 5.43 -4.98
N VAL A 40 -4.52 5.67 -3.69
CA VAL A 40 -4.51 4.67 -2.62
C VAL A 40 -5.83 4.71 -1.86
N LEU A 41 -6.41 3.54 -1.61
CA LEU A 41 -7.66 3.42 -0.86
C LEU A 41 -7.38 3.47 0.64
N THR A 42 -7.78 4.57 1.30
CA THR A 42 -7.54 4.82 2.73
C THR A 42 -8.85 5.09 3.48
N ASP A 43 -8.81 5.06 4.82
CA ASP A 43 -9.94 5.52 5.65
C ASP A 43 -10.16 7.03 5.62
N ARG A 44 -9.34 7.75 4.85
CA ARG A 44 -9.45 9.19 4.55
C ARG A 44 -9.83 9.45 3.09
N GLY A 45 -10.31 8.41 2.38
CA GLY A 45 -10.70 8.50 0.98
C GLY A 45 -9.71 7.88 0.01
N LEU A 46 -9.97 8.09 -1.28
CA LEU A 46 -9.12 7.66 -2.38
C LEU A 46 -8.01 8.69 -2.62
N VAL A 47 -6.90 8.60 -1.88
CA VAL A 47 -5.92 9.68 -1.77
C VAL A 47 -4.70 9.42 -2.65
N ARG A 48 -4.10 10.47 -3.23
CA ARG A 48 -2.85 10.35 -3.99
C ARG A 48 -1.70 9.95 -3.05
N LEU A 49 -0.90 8.97 -3.45
CA LEU A 49 0.17 8.43 -2.60
C LEU A 49 1.12 9.52 -2.08
N ARG A 50 1.50 10.49 -2.92
CA ARG A 50 2.41 11.57 -2.49
C ARG A 50 1.87 12.45 -1.36
N THR A 51 0.55 12.51 -1.18
CA THR A 51 -0.08 13.40 -0.19
C THR A 51 -0.36 12.68 1.14
N LEU A 52 0.02 11.41 1.24
CA LEU A 52 -0.09 10.61 2.48
C LEU A 52 1.07 10.86 3.47
N GLY A 53 2.12 11.55 3.04
CA GLY A 53 3.19 12.08 3.87
C GLY A 53 3.76 13.36 3.25
N ASN A 54 4.91 13.84 3.74
CA ASN A 54 5.59 15.01 3.20
C ASN A 54 6.64 14.59 2.15
N PRO A 55 6.46 14.85 0.85
CA PRO A 55 7.43 14.50 -0.19
C PRO A 55 8.83 15.12 -0.01
N GLU A 56 8.90 16.25 0.70
CA GLU A 56 10.14 16.99 0.99
C GLU A 56 10.67 16.68 2.40
N GLY A 57 10.02 15.74 3.10
CA GLY A 57 10.36 15.33 4.46
C GLY A 57 11.50 14.32 4.53
N GLN A 58 11.64 13.70 5.70
CA GLN A 58 12.57 12.58 5.90
C GLN A 58 12.17 11.40 5.01
N GLU A 59 13.15 10.56 4.67
CA GLU A 59 12.93 9.33 3.89
C GLU A 59 11.84 8.44 4.52
N TRP A 60 11.87 8.28 5.84
CA TRP A 60 10.87 7.55 6.60
C TRP A 60 10.10 8.48 7.53
N GLN A 61 8.77 8.47 7.42
CA GLN A 61 7.90 9.36 8.18
C GLN A 61 6.83 8.56 8.91
N ASP A 62 6.61 8.89 10.19
CA ASP A 62 5.51 8.32 10.95
C ASP A 62 4.17 8.81 10.40
N VAL A 63 3.31 7.85 10.08
CA VAL A 63 1.93 8.11 9.66
C VAL A 63 0.99 7.21 10.45
N ASN A 64 -0.28 7.63 10.50
CA ASN A 64 -1.29 6.90 11.24
C ASN A 64 -2.65 7.02 10.55
N PHE A 65 -2.89 6.12 9.61
CA PHE A 65 -4.17 5.95 8.93
C PHE A 65 -4.33 4.50 8.52
N ARG A 66 -5.54 4.11 8.10
CA ARG A 66 -5.80 2.76 7.62
C ARG A 66 -5.87 2.74 6.10
N VAL A 67 -5.44 1.63 5.53
CA VAL A 67 -5.48 1.34 4.10
C VAL A 67 -6.22 0.04 3.87
N ALA A 68 -6.91 -0.07 2.73
CA ALA A 68 -7.46 -1.34 2.31
C ALA A 68 -6.36 -2.22 1.72
N THR A 69 -6.41 -3.51 2.03
CA THR A 69 -5.47 -4.53 1.59
C THR A 69 -6.22 -5.74 1.04
N ASP A 70 -5.50 -6.72 0.49
CA ASP A 70 -6.12 -7.99 0.06
C ASP A 70 -6.56 -8.89 1.23
N LYS A 71 -6.20 -8.54 2.47
CA LYS A 71 -6.57 -9.25 3.71
C LYS A 71 -7.45 -8.41 4.65
N GLY A 72 -8.08 -7.35 4.14
CA GLY A 72 -8.92 -6.45 4.93
C GLY A 72 -8.27 -5.09 5.19
N VAL A 73 -8.78 -4.36 6.17
CA VAL A 73 -8.31 -3.01 6.48
C VAL A 73 -7.16 -3.09 7.48
N GLN A 74 -6.04 -2.44 7.18
CA GLN A 74 -4.86 -2.45 8.05
C GLN A 74 -4.25 -1.07 8.22
N ARG A 75 -3.47 -0.90 9.30
CA ARG A 75 -2.86 0.38 9.65
C ARG A 75 -1.54 0.58 8.89
N ALA A 76 -1.42 1.70 8.20
CA ALA A 76 -0.15 2.19 7.70
C ALA A 76 0.58 2.94 8.82
N LYS A 77 1.85 2.58 9.06
CA LYS A 77 2.69 3.15 10.13
C LYS A 77 3.77 4.10 9.61
N LYS A 78 4.28 3.82 8.41
CA LYS A 78 5.31 4.64 7.80
C LYS A 78 4.96 5.02 6.36
N PHE A 79 5.34 6.23 6.00
CA PHE A 79 5.42 6.69 4.62
C PHE A 79 6.90 6.74 4.23
N TYR A 80 7.22 6.22 3.05
CA TYR A 80 8.57 6.11 2.53
C TYR A 80 8.75 6.99 1.29
N VAL A 81 9.79 7.82 1.28
CA VAL A 81 10.20 8.67 0.16
C VAL A 81 11.47 8.08 -0.44
N ASN A 82 11.34 7.28 -1.50
CA ASN A 82 12.48 6.64 -2.16
C ASN A 82 13.28 7.62 -3.05
N GLY A 83 12.65 8.71 -3.47
CA GLY A 83 13.21 9.65 -4.44
C GLY A 83 12.98 9.24 -5.89
N ILE A 84 13.81 9.78 -6.77
CA ILE A 84 13.68 9.64 -8.23
C ILE A 84 14.25 8.29 -8.67
N ALA A 85 13.42 7.43 -9.25
CA ALA A 85 13.78 6.07 -9.65
C ALA A 85 13.22 5.71 -11.03
N PRO A 86 13.89 4.81 -11.80
CA PRO A 86 13.33 4.28 -13.03
C PRO A 86 12.07 3.46 -12.72
N THR A 87 11.08 3.55 -13.61
CA THR A 87 9.77 2.93 -13.41
C THR A 87 9.34 2.10 -14.61
N ARG A 88 8.33 1.25 -14.38
CA ARG A 88 7.63 0.45 -15.37
C ARG A 88 6.16 0.82 -15.31
N VAL A 89 5.49 0.90 -16.46
CA VAL A 89 4.05 1.10 -16.55
C VAL A 89 3.42 -0.21 -17.02
N VAL A 90 2.64 -0.84 -16.14
CA VAL A 90 1.82 -1.99 -16.50
C VAL A 90 0.45 -1.49 -16.91
N ARG A 91 -0.05 -1.99 -18.05
CA ARG A 91 -1.35 -1.59 -18.60
C ARG A 91 -2.17 -2.82 -18.96
N THR A 92 -3.42 -2.83 -18.50
CA THR A 92 -4.36 -3.92 -18.78
C THR A 92 -5.14 -3.68 -20.07
N ARG A 93 -5.81 -4.71 -20.58
CA ARG A 93 -6.60 -4.69 -21.81
C ARG A 93 -7.78 -3.70 -21.77
N CYS A 94 -8.40 -3.50 -20.61
CA CYS A 94 -9.39 -2.46 -20.41
C CYS A 94 -8.77 -1.10 -20.03
N GLY A 95 -7.44 -1.04 -19.92
CA GLY A 95 -6.61 0.15 -19.83
C GLY A 95 -6.27 0.60 -18.41
N TYR A 96 -6.49 -0.23 -17.39
CA TYR A 96 -6.08 0.10 -16.02
C TYR A 96 -4.56 0.11 -15.94
N THR A 97 -4.01 1.00 -15.11
CA THR A 97 -2.58 1.23 -15.03
C THR A 97 -2.04 1.24 -13.63
N LEU A 98 -0.84 0.72 -13.50
CA LEU A 98 0.00 0.94 -12.35
C LEU A 98 1.41 1.28 -12.81
N GLN A 99 2.03 2.27 -12.17
CA GLN A 99 3.39 2.66 -12.44
C GLN A 99 4.22 2.64 -11.16
N GLY A 100 5.35 1.95 -11.21
CA GLY A 100 6.24 1.80 -10.07
C GLY A 100 7.61 1.29 -10.49
N THR A 101 8.51 1.14 -9.53
CA THR A 101 9.87 0.66 -9.79
C THR A 101 9.87 -0.80 -10.27
N PRO A 102 10.86 -1.25 -11.05
CA PRO A 102 10.96 -2.62 -11.58
C PRO A 102 10.76 -3.74 -10.54
N ASN A 103 11.24 -3.53 -9.32
CA ASN A 103 11.16 -4.43 -8.17
C ASN A 103 9.82 -4.39 -7.41
N HIS A 104 8.94 -3.43 -7.66
CA HIS A 104 7.61 -3.37 -7.04
C HIS A 104 6.78 -4.59 -7.42
N ARG A 105 6.02 -5.14 -6.47
CA ARG A 105 5.28 -6.38 -6.68
C ARG A 105 3.78 -6.11 -6.67
N ILE A 106 3.06 -6.79 -7.56
CA ILE A 106 1.61 -6.81 -7.60
C ILE A 106 1.10 -8.25 -7.53
N ARG A 107 -0.16 -8.43 -7.13
CA ARG A 107 -0.82 -9.73 -7.29
C ARG A 107 -1.15 -9.99 -8.76
N VAL A 108 -0.85 -11.21 -9.20
CA VAL A 108 -1.33 -11.79 -10.46
C VAL A 108 -2.01 -13.12 -10.16
N ILE A 109 -2.92 -13.56 -11.02
CA ILE A 109 -3.58 -14.85 -10.88
C ILE A 109 -2.73 -15.94 -11.53
N ASP A 110 -2.49 -17.01 -10.80
CA ASP A 110 -2.02 -18.27 -11.37
C ASP A 110 -3.18 -18.89 -12.16
N PRO A 111 -3.06 -19.05 -13.49
CA PRO A 111 -4.15 -19.54 -14.32
C PRO A 111 -4.47 -21.03 -14.10
N THR A 112 -3.58 -21.79 -13.45
CA THR A 112 -3.75 -23.21 -13.17
C THR A 112 -4.47 -23.43 -11.84
N THR A 113 -4.08 -22.71 -10.79
CA THR A 113 -4.66 -22.88 -9.44
C THR A 113 -5.81 -21.91 -9.16
N GLY A 114 -5.83 -20.76 -9.84
CA GLY A 114 -6.74 -19.65 -9.56
C GLY A 114 -6.29 -18.78 -8.37
N GLU A 115 -5.13 -19.08 -7.78
CA GLU A 115 -4.60 -18.35 -6.62
C GLU A 115 -3.91 -17.04 -7.01
N ARG A 116 -3.80 -16.12 -6.06
CA ARG A 116 -3.12 -14.84 -6.24
C ARG A 116 -1.66 -14.97 -5.81
N ILE A 117 -0.72 -14.79 -6.73
CA ILE A 117 0.72 -14.84 -6.46
C ILE A 117 1.36 -13.47 -6.65
N TRP A 118 2.45 -13.20 -5.93
CA TRP A 118 3.21 -11.96 -6.11
C TRP A 118 4.10 -12.03 -7.35
N ARG A 119 4.12 -10.95 -8.14
CA ARG A 119 5.03 -10.81 -9.28
C ARG A 119 5.60 -9.41 -9.34
N ARG A 120 6.90 -9.30 -9.59
CA ARG A 120 7.57 -8.01 -9.77
C ARG A 120 7.10 -7.32 -11.05
N LEU A 121 7.04 -6.00 -11.07
CA LEU A 121 6.59 -5.22 -12.22
C LEU A 121 7.45 -5.50 -13.44
N ASP A 122 8.75 -5.72 -13.31
CA ASP A 122 9.62 -6.11 -14.44
C ASP A 122 9.41 -7.54 -14.95
N GLN A 123 8.76 -8.38 -14.15
CA GLN A 123 8.44 -9.77 -14.49
C GLN A 123 7.00 -9.95 -14.97
N VAL A 124 6.13 -8.95 -14.79
CA VAL A 124 4.77 -8.95 -15.32
C VAL A 124 4.81 -8.94 -16.85
N LYS A 125 4.09 -9.87 -17.49
CA LYS A 125 4.10 -10.06 -18.95
C LYS A 125 2.70 -9.91 -19.53
N PRO A 126 2.57 -9.52 -20.81
CA PRO A 126 1.31 -9.63 -21.52
C PRO A 126 0.72 -11.04 -21.40
N GLY A 127 -0.58 -11.12 -21.09
CA GLY A 127 -1.28 -12.38 -20.79
C GLY A 127 -1.47 -12.65 -19.30
N ASP A 128 -0.68 -12.03 -18.41
CA ASP A 128 -0.90 -12.13 -16.97
C ASP A 128 -2.26 -11.54 -16.58
N ILE A 129 -2.93 -12.18 -15.63
CA ILE A 129 -4.23 -11.74 -15.13
C ILE A 129 -4.02 -11.02 -13.81
N VAL A 130 -4.54 -9.82 -13.66
CA VAL A 130 -4.47 -9.01 -12.43
C VAL A 130 -5.85 -8.88 -11.80
N PRO A 131 -6.00 -9.13 -10.49
CA PRO A 131 -7.19 -8.79 -9.75
C PRO A 131 -7.16 -7.30 -9.38
N LEU A 132 -8.17 -6.56 -9.81
CA LEU A 132 -8.37 -5.15 -9.50
C LEU A 132 -9.51 -5.03 -8.50
N ARG A 133 -9.30 -4.40 -7.34
CA ARG A 133 -10.34 -4.21 -6.34
C ARG A 133 -11.53 -3.47 -6.96
N LEU A 134 -12.70 -4.09 -6.91
CA LEU A 134 -13.96 -3.53 -7.37
C LEU A 134 -14.79 -3.15 -6.15
N GLY A 135 -15.11 -1.87 -6.00
CA GLY A 135 -15.72 -1.38 -4.77
C GLY A 135 -14.69 -1.23 -3.64
N GLY A 136 -15.18 -1.26 -2.40
CA GLY A 136 -14.35 -1.42 -1.22
C GLY A 136 -13.91 -0.14 -0.53
N LEU A 137 -14.52 1.02 -0.87
CA LEU A 137 -14.42 2.22 -0.04
C LEU A 137 -14.80 1.87 1.41
N PHE A 138 -14.05 2.40 2.36
CA PHE A 138 -14.22 2.11 3.78
C PHE A 138 -13.84 3.33 4.62
N GLY A 139 -14.15 3.29 5.91
CA GLY A 139 -14.01 4.44 6.79
C GLY A 139 -15.19 5.41 6.66
N GLU A 140 -15.17 6.42 7.51
CA GLU A 140 -16.27 7.39 7.59
C GLU A 140 -16.04 8.55 6.61
N PRO A 141 -17.11 9.21 6.13
CA PRO A 141 -17.02 10.49 5.46
C PRO A 141 -16.19 11.50 6.28
N GLN A 142 -15.33 12.23 5.59
CA GLN A 142 -14.45 13.26 6.16
C GLN A 142 -14.93 14.65 5.74
N GLU A 143 -14.96 15.55 6.71
CA GLU A 143 -15.22 16.96 6.45
C GLU A 143 -13.94 17.64 5.96
N VAL A 144 -13.89 17.98 4.67
CA VAL A 144 -12.75 18.68 4.08
C VAL A 144 -13.00 20.18 4.13
N LEU A 145 -12.22 20.89 4.95
CA LEU A 145 -12.29 22.34 5.10
C LEU A 145 -11.74 23.05 3.85
N LEU A 146 -12.45 24.09 3.43
CA LEU A 146 -12.07 24.99 2.35
C LEU A 146 -11.60 26.34 2.92
N PRO A 147 -10.71 27.07 2.24
CA PRO A 147 -10.28 28.40 2.66
C PRO A 147 -11.48 29.38 2.72
N PRO A 148 -11.42 30.42 3.59
CA PRO A 148 -12.44 31.45 3.60
C PRO A 148 -12.34 32.32 2.34
N LEU A 149 -13.39 33.09 2.06
CA LEU A 149 -13.27 34.19 1.10
C LEU A 149 -12.27 35.21 1.65
N GLY A 150 -11.33 35.67 0.84
CA GLY A 150 -10.29 36.61 1.30
C GLY A 150 -10.85 38.00 1.61
N ASP A 151 -10.21 38.69 2.58
CA ASP A 151 -10.50 40.09 2.93
C ASP A 151 -9.98 41.02 1.82
N MET A 152 -10.81 41.30 0.82
CA MET A 152 -10.49 42.26 -0.25
C MET A 152 -11.15 43.61 0.03
N HIS A 153 -10.52 44.74 -0.31
CA HIS A 153 -11.18 46.05 -0.18
C HIS A 153 -12.26 46.22 -1.26
N TRP A 154 -13.53 46.32 -0.83
CA TRP A 154 -14.73 46.23 -1.65
C TRP A 154 -15.23 47.60 -2.13
N ASN A 155 -15.61 47.71 -3.40
CA ASN A 155 -16.35 48.88 -3.91
C ASN A 155 -17.82 48.58 -4.25
N ALA A 156 -18.28 47.31 -4.35
CA ALA A 156 -19.63 47.02 -4.85
C ALA A 156 -20.26 45.62 -4.57
N ASP A 157 -19.59 44.62 -3.99
CA ASP A 157 -20.14 43.25 -3.82
C ASP A 157 -20.15 42.81 -2.35
N PHE A 158 -21.34 42.63 -1.78
CA PHE A 158 -21.55 42.27 -0.36
C PHE A 158 -22.27 40.92 -0.16
N ASN A 159 -22.69 40.25 -1.25
CA ASN A 159 -23.55 39.06 -1.16
C ASN A 159 -22.84 37.76 -1.53
N THR A 160 -21.66 37.85 -2.14
CA THR A 160 -20.84 36.69 -2.46
C THR A 160 -20.47 35.93 -1.19
N ARG A 161 -20.83 34.65 -1.15
CA ARG A 161 -20.44 33.70 -0.11
C ARG A 161 -19.76 32.49 -0.72
N VAL A 162 -19.14 31.66 0.10
CA VAL A 162 -18.54 30.40 -0.34
C VAL A 162 -18.76 29.32 0.72
N PRO A 163 -18.94 28.05 0.32
CA PRO A 163 -18.95 26.94 1.26
C PRO A 163 -17.65 26.85 2.05
N ARG A 164 -17.73 26.46 3.33
CA ARG A 164 -16.56 26.21 4.18
C ARG A 164 -16.07 24.77 4.10
N THR A 165 -16.86 23.89 3.47
CA THR A 165 -16.60 22.46 3.32
C THR A 165 -17.01 21.98 1.94
N VAL A 166 -16.50 20.81 1.53
CA VAL A 166 -16.92 20.15 0.30
C VAL A 166 -18.26 19.44 0.49
N THR A 167 -19.31 19.94 -0.18
CA THR A 167 -20.64 19.30 -0.22
C THR A 167 -20.86 18.57 -1.55
N PRO A 168 -21.85 17.64 -1.64
CA PRO A 168 -22.23 17.02 -2.91
C PRO A 168 -22.60 18.05 -4.00
N GLU A 169 -23.30 19.12 -3.65
CA GLU A 169 -23.68 20.19 -4.58
C GLU A 169 -22.46 20.91 -5.17
N LEU A 170 -21.49 21.24 -4.31
CA LEU A 170 -20.23 21.84 -4.76
C LEU A 170 -19.46 20.86 -5.63
N ALA A 171 -19.42 19.58 -5.24
CA ALA A 171 -18.74 18.53 -5.99
C ALA A 171 -19.35 18.32 -7.39
N GLU A 172 -20.68 18.35 -7.53
CA GLU A 172 -21.39 18.30 -8.82
C GLU A 172 -20.98 19.45 -9.73
N LEU A 173 -20.92 20.67 -9.18
CA LEU A 173 -20.50 21.85 -9.94
C LEU A 173 -19.02 21.80 -10.33
N VAL A 174 -18.14 21.36 -9.42
CA VAL A 174 -16.71 21.15 -9.69
C VAL A 174 -16.50 20.05 -10.74
N GLY A 175 -17.30 18.99 -10.71
CA GLY A 175 -17.29 17.93 -11.72
C GLY A 175 -17.65 18.47 -13.10
N TYR A 176 -18.74 19.23 -13.20
CA TYR A 176 -19.14 19.89 -14.44
C TYR A 176 -18.05 20.85 -14.94
N TYR A 177 -17.43 21.59 -14.01
CA TYR A 177 -16.33 22.50 -14.33
C TYR A 177 -15.15 21.77 -15.00
N MET A 178 -14.82 20.55 -14.58
CA MET A 178 -13.71 19.79 -15.16
C MET A 178 -13.92 19.42 -16.64
N GLY A 179 -15.17 19.27 -17.10
CA GLY A 179 -15.46 19.16 -18.53
C GLY A 179 -15.59 20.52 -19.18
N ASP A 180 -16.76 21.14 -19.02
CA ASP A 180 -17.20 22.33 -19.77
C ASP A 180 -17.07 23.66 -19.00
N GLY A 181 -16.29 23.67 -17.91
CA GLY A 181 -15.95 24.88 -17.16
C GLY A 181 -14.65 25.55 -17.60
N SER A 182 -14.56 26.85 -17.35
CA SER A 182 -13.32 27.63 -17.48
C SER A 182 -13.24 28.72 -16.42
N LEU A 183 -12.01 28.98 -15.96
CA LEU A 183 -11.69 30.04 -15.00
C LEU A 183 -11.16 31.25 -15.74
N HIS A 184 -11.66 32.42 -15.38
CA HIS A 184 -11.21 33.71 -15.86
C HIS A 184 -10.79 34.58 -14.67
N ALA A 185 -9.95 35.59 -14.91
CA ALA A 185 -9.51 36.51 -13.86
C ALA A 185 -10.67 37.24 -13.15
N LYS A 186 -11.85 37.31 -13.80
CA LYS A 186 -13.05 37.99 -13.30
C LYS A 186 -14.16 37.02 -12.86
N GLY A 187 -13.93 35.71 -12.86
CA GLY A 187 -14.98 34.75 -12.47
C GLY A 187 -14.92 33.39 -13.15
N LEU A 188 -16.05 32.70 -13.10
CA LEU A 188 -16.23 31.34 -13.64
C LEU A 188 -17.18 31.37 -14.84
N ARG A 189 -16.93 30.47 -15.79
CA ARG A 189 -17.79 30.25 -16.95
C ARG A 189 -18.08 28.76 -17.11
N PHE A 190 -19.33 28.43 -17.39
CA PHE A 190 -19.78 27.09 -17.78
C PHE A 190 -20.47 27.15 -19.15
N CYS A 191 -20.21 26.15 -19.99
CA CYS A 191 -20.89 25.99 -21.28
C CYS A 191 -21.86 24.80 -21.20
N VAL A 192 -23.11 25.01 -21.60
CA VAL A 192 -24.15 23.97 -21.59
C VAL A 192 -24.73 23.85 -23.00
N ALA A 193 -25.03 22.65 -23.49
CA ALA A 193 -25.67 22.50 -24.80
C ALA A 193 -27.04 23.21 -24.82
N ALA A 194 -27.41 23.83 -25.95
CA ALA A 194 -28.62 24.65 -26.04
C ALA A 194 -29.92 23.85 -25.82
N GLU A 195 -29.87 22.54 -26.05
CA GLU A 195 -31.00 21.60 -25.87
C GLU A 195 -31.18 21.12 -24.41
N ASP A 196 -30.25 21.44 -23.50
CA ASP A 196 -30.24 20.97 -22.11
C ASP A 196 -30.64 22.09 -21.11
N GLU A 197 -31.86 22.63 -21.28
CA GLU A 197 -32.40 23.71 -20.43
C GLU A 197 -32.52 23.33 -18.94
N ASP A 198 -32.74 22.05 -18.65
CA ASP A 198 -32.77 21.51 -17.29
C ASP A 198 -31.40 21.54 -16.62
N VAL A 199 -30.33 21.30 -17.39
CA VAL A 199 -28.94 21.43 -16.91
C VAL A 199 -28.63 22.90 -16.64
N VAL A 200 -29.00 23.83 -17.54
CA VAL A 200 -28.86 25.28 -17.32
C VAL A 200 -29.53 25.71 -16.00
N SER A 201 -30.75 25.23 -15.78
CA SER A 201 -31.54 25.52 -14.58
C SER A 201 -30.85 24.98 -13.32
N ARG A 202 -30.38 23.72 -13.34
CA ARG A 202 -29.67 23.10 -12.22
C ARG A 202 -28.37 23.85 -11.87
N LEU A 203 -27.53 24.13 -12.87
CA LEU A 203 -26.26 24.84 -12.62
C LEU A 203 -26.51 26.25 -12.09
N SER A 204 -27.53 26.94 -12.58
CA SER A 204 -27.92 28.26 -12.07
C SER A 204 -28.33 28.22 -10.60
N GLN A 205 -29.14 27.23 -10.22
CA GLN A 205 -29.55 27.00 -8.83
C GLN A 205 -28.35 26.67 -7.92
N LEU A 206 -27.43 25.83 -8.39
CA LEU A 206 -26.19 25.51 -7.65
C LEU A 206 -25.34 26.76 -7.41
N CYS A 207 -25.17 27.59 -8.43
CA CYS A 207 -24.38 28.82 -8.32
C CYS A 207 -25.00 29.80 -7.32
N GLU A 208 -26.32 29.98 -7.38
CA GLU A 208 -27.04 30.87 -6.47
C GLU A 208 -27.06 30.35 -5.03
N SER A 209 -27.25 29.04 -4.83
CA SER A 209 -27.28 28.43 -3.51
C SER A 209 -25.90 28.44 -2.84
N LEU A 210 -24.86 28.03 -3.58
CA LEU A 210 -23.49 27.93 -3.06
C LEU A 210 -22.85 29.29 -2.86
N PHE A 211 -23.05 30.22 -3.79
CA PHE A 211 -22.29 31.47 -3.84
C PHE A 211 -23.10 32.73 -3.60
N GLY A 212 -24.43 32.66 -3.60
CA GLY A 212 -25.28 33.85 -3.57
C GLY A 212 -25.22 34.67 -4.87
N ILE A 213 -24.65 34.09 -5.94
CA ILE A 213 -24.49 34.75 -7.24
C ILE A 213 -25.34 34.00 -8.25
N ARG A 214 -26.32 34.70 -8.82
CA ARG A 214 -27.06 34.19 -9.98
C ARG A 214 -26.20 34.38 -11.24
N PRO A 215 -25.89 33.31 -11.99
CA PRO A 215 -25.08 33.45 -13.19
C PRO A 215 -25.85 34.18 -14.29
N THR A 216 -25.12 34.93 -15.11
CA THR A 216 -25.67 35.54 -16.32
C THR A 216 -25.67 34.48 -17.43
N ALA A 217 -26.85 34.16 -17.96
CA ALA A 217 -27.02 33.21 -19.05
C ALA A 217 -26.97 33.94 -20.40
N THR A 218 -26.15 33.47 -21.35
CA THR A 218 -26.05 34.04 -22.70
C THR A 218 -26.10 32.92 -23.73
N THR A 219 -27.12 32.95 -24.59
CA THR A 219 -27.27 31.98 -25.68
C THR A 219 -26.27 32.29 -26.79
N CYS A 220 -25.38 31.34 -27.08
CA CYS A 220 -24.33 31.44 -28.08
C CYS A 220 -24.52 30.28 -29.06
N GLY A 221 -24.94 30.55 -30.31
CA GLY A 221 -25.36 29.56 -31.31
C GLY A 221 -24.91 28.11 -31.07
N GLY A 222 -25.84 27.28 -30.59
CA GLY A 222 -25.63 25.85 -30.25
C GLY A 222 -25.41 25.54 -28.77
N TYR A 223 -25.14 26.52 -27.92
CA TYR A 223 -24.93 26.36 -26.47
C TYR A 223 -25.36 27.60 -25.67
N VAL A 224 -25.42 27.47 -24.34
CA VAL A 224 -25.70 28.54 -23.38
C VAL A 224 -24.46 28.71 -22.49
N GLU A 225 -23.97 29.93 -22.37
CA GLU A 225 -22.90 30.29 -21.44
C GLU A 225 -23.50 30.78 -20.11
N LEU A 226 -23.10 30.17 -19.00
CA LEU A 226 -23.38 30.66 -17.65
C LEU A 226 -22.13 31.31 -17.09
N ASN A 227 -22.19 32.63 -16.86
CA ASN A 227 -21.07 33.42 -16.35
C ASN A 227 -21.33 33.91 -14.93
N LEU A 228 -20.41 33.61 -14.00
CA LEU A 228 -20.39 34.16 -12.65
C LEU A 228 -19.30 35.21 -12.57
N HIS A 229 -19.67 36.47 -12.44
CA HIS A 229 -18.72 37.59 -12.40
C HIS A 229 -18.33 37.92 -10.96
N SER A 230 -17.29 37.28 -10.45
CA SER A 230 -16.74 37.57 -9.12
C SER A 230 -15.24 37.23 -9.07
N VAL A 231 -14.40 38.26 -8.90
CA VAL A 231 -12.94 38.10 -8.72
C VAL A 231 -12.61 37.33 -7.43
N PRO A 232 -13.23 37.63 -6.26
CA PRO A 232 -13.00 36.85 -5.04
C PRO A 232 -13.35 35.37 -5.20
N LEU A 233 -14.45 35.06 -5.89
CA LEU A 233 -14.82 33.68 -6.17
C LEU A 233 -13.79 32.97 -7.06
N ALA A 234 -13.26 33.65 -8.07
CA ALA A 234 -12.22 33.08 -8.94
C ALA A 234 -10.93 32.77 -8.16
N ILE A 235 -10.51 33.66 -7.27
CA ILE A 235 -9.34 33.45 -6.39
C ILE A 235 -9.60 32.30 -5.43
N TRP A 236 -10.77 32.27 -4.79
CA TRP A 236 -11.16 31.20 -3.89
C TRP A 236 -11.20 29.84 -4.59
N TRP A 237 -11.77 29.79 -5.80
CA TRP A 237 -11.85 28.57 -6.62
C TRP A 237 -10.46 27.97 -6.92
N ASP A 238 -9.51 28.83 -7.27
CA ASP A 238 -8.11 28.42 -7.50
C ASP A 238 -7.43 27.97 -6.19
N ALA A 239 -7.65 28.71 -5.09
CA ALA A 239 -7.11 28.37 -3.76
C ALA A 239 -7.64 27.04 -3.22
N CYS A 240 -8.88 26.66 -3.56
CA CYS A 240 -9.46 25.36 -3.25
C CYS A 240 -8.86 24.21 -4.09
N GLY A 241 -8.05 24.52 -5.12
CA GLY A 241 -7.53 23.55 -6.07
C GLY A 241 -8.56 23.07 -7.10
N PHE A 242 -9.66 23.81 -7.29
CA PHE A 242 -10.70 23.45 -8.27
C PHE A 242 -10.37 23.92 -9.69
N GLY A 243 -9.32 24.73 -9.88
CA GLY A 243 -8.82 25.14 -11.18
C GLY A 243 -8.27 23.97 -12.00
N LYS A 244 -8.43 24.00 -13.34
CA LYS A 244 -7.75 23.05 -14.22
C LYS A 244 -6.25 23.36 -14.19
N HIS A 245 -5.39 22.33 -14.24
CA HIS A 245 -3.95 22.55 -14.24
C HIS A 245 -3.52 23.33 -15.48
N LYS A 246 -2.66 24.33 -15.30
CA LYS A 246 -2.11 25.12 -16.41
C LYS A 246 -1.28 24.21 -17.34
N PRO A 247 -1.25 24.51 -18.65
CA PRO A 247 -0.34 23.83 -19.56
C PRO A 247 1.10 23.93 -19.06
N ASN A 248 1.88 22.86 -19.23
CA ASN A 248 3.32 22.95 -19.06
C ASN A 248 3.94 23.74 -20.24
N ASN A 249 5.18 24.18 -20.08
CA ASN A 249 5.89 24.97 -21.10
C ASN A 249 6.06 24.25 -22.46
N ALA A 250 5.83 22.93 -22.51
CA ALA A 250 5.94 22.12 -23.73
C ALA A 250 4.59 21.96 -24.47
N HIS A 251 3.48 22.47 -23.94
CA HIS A 251 2.14 22.26 -24.50
C HIS A 251 1.85 23.19 -25.70
N GLN A 252 1.26 22.65 -26.77
CA GLN A 252 0.75 23.43 -27.91
C GLN A 252 -0.80 23.45 -27.92
N GLY A 253 -1.41 24.63 -27.87
CA GLY A 253 -2.88 24.84 -27.91
C GLY A 253 -3.52 25.26 -26.57
N LYS A 254 -4.86 25.19 -26.46
CA LYS A 254 -5.57 25.35 -25.17
C LYS A 254 -5.18 24.15 -24.28
N GLY A 255 -4.36 24.37 -23.25
CA GLY A 255 -3.65 23.29 -22.55
C GLY A 255 -3.99 23.09 -21.09
N TYR A 256 -5.16 23.56 -20.67
CA TYR A 256 -5.65 23.31 -19.33
C TYR A 256 -6.03 21.84 -19.19
N THR A 257 -5.49 21.17 -18.17
CA THR A 257 -5.70 19.74 -17.95
C THR A 257 -6.64 19.51 -16.78
N PRO A 258 -7.79 18.84 -16.97
CA PRO A 258 -8.68 18.48 -15.87
C PRO A 258 -8.03 17.44 -14.96
N HIS A 259 -8.48 17.40 -13.71
CA HIS A 259 -8.04 16.46 -12.70
C HIS A 259 -9.14 16.30 -11.64
N ILE A 260 -9.08 15.26 -10.83
CA ILE A 260 -9.95 15.19 -9.63
C ILE A 260 -9.25 15.96 -8.50
N PRO A 261 -9.84 17.05 -7.97
CA PRO A 261 -9.21 17.82 -6.89
C PRO A 261 -8.96 16.96 -5.66
N ASP A 262 -7.82 17.16 -4.99
CA ASP A 262 -7.53 16.46 -3.73
C ASP A 262 -8.65 16.71 -2.71
N ALA A 263 -9.17 17.95 -2.61
CA ALA A 263 -10.27 18.27 -1.71
C ALA A 263 -11.53 17.38 -1.92
N ILE A 264 -11.81 16.95 -3.15
CA ILE A 264 -12.89 15.99 -3.43
C ILE A 264 -12.47 14.60 -2.94
N LEU A 265 -11.28 14.13 -3.33
CA LEU A 265 -10.74 12.82 -2.98
C LEU A 265 -10.66 12.57 -1.47
N TYR A 266 -10.29 13.58 -0.69
CA TYR A 266 -10.16 13.46 0.77
C TYR A 266 -11.48 13.37 1.53
N THR A 267 -12.63 13.62 0.87
CA THR A 267 -13.94 13.57 1.56
C THR A 267 -14.36 12.18 2.00
N ASN A 268 -13.79 11.12 1.42
CA ASN A 268 -14.20 9.74 1.66
C ASN A 268 -15.73 9.52 1.62
N ASN A 269 -16.45 10.34 0.85
CA ASN A 269 -17.90 10.39 0.90
C ASN A 269 -18.48 9.96 -0.45
N LEU A 270 -19.26 8.89 -0.43
CA LEU A 270 -19.88 8.33 -1.64
C LEU A 270 -20.76 9.35 -2.37
N GLU A 271 -21.52 10.17 -1.64
CA GLU A 271 -22.40 11.18 -2.24
C GLU A 271 -21.60 12.28 -2.93
N VAL A 272 -20.47 12.70 -2.33
CA VAL A 272 -19.54 13.67 -2.94
C VAL A 272 -18.92 13.09 -4.21
N TYR A 273 -18.43 11.85 -4.16
CA TYR A 273 -17.82 11.20 -5.34
C TYR A 273 -18.84 11.00 -6.47
N ARG A 274 -20.05 10.53 -6.15
CA ARG A 274 -21.14 10.34 -7.10
C ARG A 274 -21.56 11.66 -7.73
N ALA A 275 -21.71 12.72 -6.92
CA ALA A 275 -22.06 14.05 -7.41
C ALA A 275 -20.98 14.64 -8.32
N PHE A 276 -19.69 14.55 -7.93
CA PHE A 276 -18.58 14.93 -8.79
C PHE A 276 -18.62 14.19 -10.13
N LEU A 277 -18.78 12.87 -10.12
CA LEU A 277 -18.89 12.08 -11.34
C LEU A 277 -20.12 12.46 -12.17
N ARG A 278 -21.28 12.74 -11.56
CA ARG A 278 -22.47 13.21 -12.26
C ARG A 278 -22.19 14.49 -13.03
N GLY A 279 -21.49 15.45 -12.42
CA GLY A 279 -21.04 16.67 -13.10
C GLY A 279 -20.10 16.39 -14.26
N VAL A 280 -19.08 15.54 -14.06
CA VAL A 280 -18.12 15.16 -15.12
C VAL A 280 -18.80 14.48 -16.30
N PHE A 281 -19.70 13.52 -16.03
CA PHE A 281 -20.47 12.82 -17.06
C PHE A 281 -21.49 13.74 -17.72
N GLU A 282 -22.07 14.71 -17.02
CA GLU A 282 -22.93 15.68 -17.67
C GLU A 282 -22.18 16.54 -18.68
N ALA A 283 -21.00 17.05 -18.33
CA ALA A 283 -20.24 17.89 -19.25
C ALA A 283 -19.70 17.08 -20.45
N ASP A 284 -18.78 16.16 -20.19
CA ASP A 284 -18.01 15.47 -21.25
C ASP A 284 -18.56 14.07 -21.59
N GLY A 285 -19.66 13.67 -20.96
CA GLY A 285 -20.24 12.34 -21.09
C GLY A 285 -21.47 12.26 -21.99
N THR A 286 -21.71 11.04 -22.47
CA THR A 286 -22.83 10.65 -23.32
C THR A 286 -23.17 9.18 -23.10
N VAL A 287 -24.17 8.66 -23.80
CA VAL A 287 -24.54 7.24 -23.75
C VAL A 287 -24.29 6.61 -25.12
N ILE A 288 -23.39 5.63 -25.18
CA ILE A 288 -23.04 4.94 -26.43
C ILE A 288 -23.51 3.49 -26.34
N ALA A 289 -24.37 3.09 -27.29
CA ALA A 289 -25.00 1.77 -27.30
C ALA A 289 -25.64 1.42 -25.94
N GLY A 290 -26.34 2.40 -25.36
CA GLY A 290 -27.02 2.26 -24.07
C GLY A 290 -26.11 2.33 -22.82
N ASN A 291 -24.79 2.44 -22.97
CA ASN A 291 -23.84 2.47 -21.85
C ASN A 291 -23.30 3.89 -21.62
N PRO A 292 -23.32 4.40 -20.37
CA PRO A 292 -22.67 5.66 -20.01
C PRO A 292 -21.19 5.64 -20.42
N SER A 293 -20.77 6.71 -21.06
CA SER A 293 -19.43 6.91 -21.61
C SER A 293 -18.97 8.34 -21.39
N LEU A 294 -17.67 8.54 -21.20
CA LEU A 294 -17.01 9.84 -21.00
C LEU A 294 -15.84 9.94 -21.98
N THR A 295 -15.63 11.07 -22.63
CA THR A 295 -14.46 11.28 -23.51
C THR A 295 -13.68 12.50 -23.08
N THR A 296 -12.35 12.38 -22.96
CA THR A 296 -11.48 13.50 -22.61
C THR A 296 -10.19 13.48 -23.42
N ALA A 297 -9.56 14.63 -23.61
CA ALA A 297 -8.22 14.72 -24.22
C ALA A 297 -7.08 14.42 -23.22
N SER A 298 -7.39 14.30 -21.92
CA SER A 298 -6.39 14.02 -20.87
C SER A 298 -6.40 12.55 -20.47
N ARG A 299 -5.33 11.82 -20.84
CA ARG A 299 -5.15 10.41 -20.42
C ARG A 299 -5.17 10.27 -18.90
N ARG A 300 -4.47 11.17 -18.21
CA ARG A 300 -4.37 11.16 -16.75
C ARG A 300 -5.73 11.36 -16.10
N PHE A 301 -6.54 12.28 -16.60
CA PHE A 301 -7.89 12.49 -16.05
C PHE A 301 -8.77 11.25 -16.27
N ALA A 302 -8.69 10.63 -17.45
CA ALA A 302 -9.38 9.36 -17.69
C ALA A 302 -8.91 8.24 -16.73
N GLU A 303 -7.61 8.18 -16.42
CA GLU A 303 -7.04 7.23 -15.45
C GLU A 303 -7.46 7.50 -13.99
N GLU A 304 -7.64 8.76 -13.60
CA GLU A 304 -8.16 9.12 -12.27
C GLU A 304 -9.66 8.80 -12.16
N VAL A 305 -10.47 9.23 -13.13
CA VAL A 305 -11.93 9.01 -13.16
C VAL A 305 -12.27 7.52 -13.18
N ARG A 306 -11.55 6.72 -13.97
CA ARG A 306 -11.78 5.27 -13.99
C ARG A 306 -11.45 4.59 -12.67
N THR A 307 -10.44 5.07 -11.95
CA THR A 307 -10.05 4.51 -10.65
C THR A 307 -11.13 4.82 -9.63
N LEU A 308 -11.64 6.05 -9.63
CA LEU A 308 -12.77 6.44 -8.79
C LEU A 308 -14.01 5.60 -9.11
N LEU A 309 -14.36 5.43 -10.39
CA LEU A 309 -15.45 4.54 -10.83
C LEU A 309 -15.25 3.09 -10.37
N LEU A 310 -14.03 2.56 -10.48
CA LEU A 310 -13.70 1.20 -10.05
C LEU A 310 -13.92 1.02 -8.52
N VAL A 311 -13.50 2.00 -7.72
CA VAL A 311 -13.71 2.03 -6.26
C VAL A 311 -15.18 2.16 -5.87
N LEU A 312 -16.01 2.75 -6.75
CA LEU A 312 -17.47 2.78 -6.59
C LEU A 312 -18.17 1.54 -7.16
N GLY A 313 -17.42 0.57 -7.71
CA GLY A 313 -17.99 -0.69 -8.21
C GLY A 313 -18.35 -0.68 -9.70
N TYR A 314 -17.87 0.30 -10.48
CA TYR A 314 -18.11 0.39 -11.92
C TYR A 314 -16.84 0.09 -12.73
N PRO A 315 -16.68 -1.14 -13.25
CA PRO A 315 -15.56 -1.44 -14.11
C PRO A 315 -15.73 -0.72 -15.46
N THR A 316 -14.65 -0.16 -16.00
CA THR A 316 -14.67 0.60 -17.26
C THR A 316 -13.72 0.01 -18.31
N LYS A 317 -14.02 0.27 -19.58
CA LYS A 317 -13.10 0.11 -20.71
C LYS A 317 -12.62 1.48 -21.16
N LEU A 318 -11.31 1.62 -21.33
CA LEU A 318 -10.72 2.77 -22.01
C LEU A 318 -10.48 2.42 -23.48
N LYS A 319 -10.92 3.29 -24.39
CA LYS A 319 -10.59 3.28 -25.82
C LYS A 319 -9.82 4.56 -26.13
N THR A 320 -8.68 4.44 -26.79
CA THR A 320 -7.98 5.58 -27.37
C THR A 320 -8.46 5.78 -28.80
N ASP A 321 -8.79 7.01 -29.16
CA ASP A 321 -9.15 7.43 -30.51
C ASP A 321 -8.32 8.65 -30.93
N THR A 322 -8.36 9.01 -32.20
CA THR A 322 -7.74 10.25 -32.69
C THR A 322 -8.84 11.26 -33.01
N SER A 323 -8.67 12.51 -32.57
CA SER A 323 -9.62 13.57 -32.89
C SER A 323 -9.84 13.67 -34.40
N GLY A 324 -11.06 13.97 -34.87
CA GLY A 324 -11.36 14.12 -36.30
C GLY A 324 -10.55 15.23 -37.01
N TRP A 325 -9.94 16.13 -36.24
CA TRP A 325 -9.02 17.17 -36.71
C TRP A 325 -7.54 16.71 -36.77
N GLY A 326 -7.27 15.43 -36.49
CA GLY A 326 -5.97 14.76 -36.63
C GLY A 326 -4.87 15.19 -35.63
N ARG A 327 -5.16 16.06 -34.66
CA ARG A 327 -4.13 16.72 -33.84
C ARG A 327 -3.98 16.19 -32.41
N ALA A 328 -4.99 15.52 -31.83
CA ALA A 328 -4.95 15.09 -30.43
C ALA A 328 -5.54 13.68 -30.22
N SER A 329 -4.96 12.93 -29.29
CA SER A 329 -5.54 11.67 -28.80
C SER A 329 -6.74 11.95 -27.89
N LEU A 330 -7.81 11.18 -28.08
CA LEU A 330 -9.02 11.20 -27.26
C LEU A 330 -9.10 9.89 -26.47
N TYR A 331 -9.52 9.99 -25.22
CA TYR A 331 -9.58 8.89 -24.26
C TYR A 331 -11.05 8.69 -23.85
N GLY A 332 -11.68 7.71 -24.47
CA GLY A 332 -13.08 7.34 -24.23
C GLY A 332 -13.21 6.25 -23.16
N LEU A 333 -13.74 6.59 -22.00
CA LEU A 333 -14.15 5.66 -20.96
C LEU A 333 -15.58 5.21 -21.19
N ARG A 334 -15.86 3.92 -21.00
CA ARG A 334 -17.22 3.35 -21.06
C ARG A 334 -17.42 2.36 -19.93
N ILE A 335 -18.55 2.44 -19.24
CA ILE A 335 -18.95 1.44 -18.25
C ILE A 335 -19.06 0.06 -18.92
N ARG A 336 -18.46 -0.96 -18.30
CA ARG A 336 -18.45 -2.32 -18.84
C ARG A 336 -19.80 -2.97 -18.58
N ASN A 337 -20.44 -3.49 -19.63
CA ASN A 337 -21.65 -4.31 -19.58
C ASN A 337 -22.88 -3.57 -19.03
N ASN A 338 -24.03 -3.79 -19.66
CA ASN A 338 -25.26 -3.11 -19.28
C ASN A 338 -25.75 -3.47 -17.87
N SER A 339 -25.25 -4.56 -17.28
CA SER A 339 -25.60 -4.98 -15.91
C SER A 339 -25.24 -3.95 -14.85
N TYR A 340 -24.30 -3.04 -15.13
CA TYR A 340 -23.91 -1.96 -14.21
C TYR A 340 -24.68 -0.65 -14.48
N ASN A 341 -25.45 -0.58 -15.57
CA ASN A 341 -26.12 0.67 -15.98
C ASN A 341 -27.24 1.07 -15.03
N GLN A 342 -27.98 0.10 -14.47
CA GLN A 342 -29.04 0.40 -13.49
C GLN A 342 -28.41 1.05 -12.25
N LEU A 343 -27.39 0.42 -11.68
CA LEU A 343 -26.65 0.96 -10.55
C LEU A 343 -26.04 2.35 -10.85
N PHE A 344 -25.52 2.56 -12.07
CA PHE A 344 -25.00 3.88 -12.46
C PHE A 344 -26.12 4.92 -12.52
N LYS A 345 -27.27 4.58 -13.11
CA LYS A 345 -28.41 5.48 -13.26
C LYS A 345 -28.98 5.91 -11.91
N ASP A 346 -29.03 4.99 -10.96
CA ASP A 346 -29.59 5.24 -9.62
C ASP A 346 -28.64 6.06 -8.74
N GLU A 347 -27.33 5.81 -8.82
CA GLU A 347 -26.36 6.42 -7.90
C GLU A 347 -25.66 7.67 -8.47
N ILE A 348 -25.31 7.66 -9.76
CA ILE A 348 -24.56 8.75 -10.41
C ILE A 348 -25.49 9.48 -11.38
N GLY A 349 -25.96 8.80 -12.42
CA GLY A 349 -26.81 9.38 -13.46
C GLY A 349 -26.17 10.56 -14.19
N PHE A 350 -27.00 11.26 -14.94
CA PHE A 350 -26.69 12.56 -15.54
C PHE A 350 -27.51 13.65 -14.82
N ILE A 351 -27.14 14.92 -14.98
CA ILE A 351 -28.00 16.04 -14.55
C ILE A 351 -29.21 16.13 -15.49
N GLY A 352 -28.97 16.05 -16.80
CA GLY A 352 -29.97 16.23 -17.84
C GLY A 352 -30.85 14.99 -18.03
N LYS A 353 -32.16 15.20 -18.18
CA LYS A 353 -33.14 14.13 -18.42
C LYS A 353 -32.88 13.39 -19.73
N ARG A 354 -32.45 14.13 -20.76
CA ARG A 354 -32.17 13.60 -22.11
C ARG A 354 -31.12 12.49 -22.07
N LYS A 355 -29.97 12.73 -21.46
CA LYS A 355 -28.89 11.73 -21.35
C LYS A 355 -29.29 10.56 -20.46
N ASN A 356 -30.00 10.81 -19.35
CA ASN A 356 -30.54 9.74 -18.50
C ASN A 356 -31.51 8.80 -19.22
N ALA A 357 -32.33 9.32 -20.14
CA ALA A 357 -33.28 8.53 -20.92
C ALA A 357 -32.60 7.57 -21.89
N LEU A 358 -31.36 7.86 -22.32
CA LEU A 358 -30.59 7.01 -23.22
C LEU A 358 -29.97 5.79 -22.51
N ILE A 359 -29.83 5.83 -21.18
CA ILE A 359 -29.24 4.73 -20.41
C ILE A 359 -30.14 3.49 -20.52
N ARG A 360 -29.57 2.43 -21.07
CA ARG A 360 -30.25 1.15 -21.24
C ARG A 360 -30.11 0.31 -19.97
N THR A 361 -31.23 0.03 -19.30
CA THR A 361 -31.27 -0.77 -18.06
C THR A 361 -31.97 -2.12 -18.20
N ASP A 362 -32.66 -2.37 -19.32
CA ASP A 362 -33.22 -3.68 -19.65
C ASP A 362 -32.09 -4.68 -19.97
N VAL A 363 -31.97 -5.73 -19.15
CA VAL A 363 -30.85 -6.67 -19.23
C VAL A 363 -31.23 -7.92 -20.01
N GLY A 364 -30.61 -8.09 -21.18
CA GLY A 364 -30.26 -9.41 -21.71
C GLY A 364 -28.92 -9.87 -21.12
N MET A 365 -28.84 -11.14 -20.68
CA MET A 365 -27.72 -11.74 -19.92
C MET A 365 -26.35 -11.72 -20.65
N THR A 366 -25.66 -10.59 -20.70
CA THR A 366 -24.39 -10.46 -21.45
C THR A 366 -23.27 -9.84 -20.61
N GLY A 367 -22.79 -10.56 -19.59
CA GLY A 367 -21.52 -10.27 -18.91
C GLY A 367 -20.29 -10.66 -19.75
N LYS A 368 -20.21 -10.19 -21.01
CA LYS A 368 -19.16 -10.63 -21.95
C LYS A 368 -17.78 -10.16 -21.47
N GLY A 369 -16.97 -11.10 -20.99
CA GLY A 369 -15.61 -10.83 -20.53
C GLY A 369 -15.50 -10.25 -19.13
N ASP A 370 -16.55 -10.37 -18.30
CA ASP A 370 -16.49 -10.15 -16.85
C ASP A 370 -16.52 -11.51 -16.15
N VAL A 371 -15.32 -11.97 -15.78
CA VAL A 371 -15.07 -13.28 -15.21
C VAL A 371 -14.43 -13.16 -13.84
N VAL A 372 -14.62 -14.18 -13.02
CA VAL A 372 -14.15 -14.27 -11.64
C VAL A 372 -13.31 -15.54 -11.54
N PHE A 373 -12.09 -15.38 -11.04
CA PHE A 373 -11.18 -16.50 -10.77
C PHE A 373 -11.43 -16.97 -9.33
N ILE A 374 -12.08 -18.12 -9.23
CA ILE A 374 -12.37 -18.81 -7.96
C ILE A 374 -11.31 -19.90 -7.79
N PRO A 375 -10.72 -20.10 -6.59
CA PRO A 375 -9.74 -21.15 -6.38
C PRO A 375 -10.27 -22.53 -6.75
N ALA A 376 -9.41 -23.36 -7.34
CA ALA A 376 -9.81 -24.67 -7.86
C ALA A 376 -10.40 -25.61 -6.80
N GLU A 377 -9.96 -25.49 -5.54
CA GLU A 377 -10.52 -26.21 -4.40
C GLU A 377 -12.00 -25.91 -4.17
N VAL A 378 -12.37 -24.62 -4.12
CA VAL A 378 -13.74 -24.15 -3.90
C VAL A 378 -14.68 -24.66 -5.00
N ILE A 379 -14.20 -24.65 -6.25
CA ILE A 379 -14.96 -25.20 -7.37
C ILE A 379 -15.20 -26.71 -7.19
N ARG A 380 -14.18 -27.49 -6.75
CA ARG A 380 -14.34 -28.94 -6.54
C ARG A 380 -15.31 -29.25 -5.40
N GLU A 381 -15.30 -28.45 -4.35
CA GLU A 381 -16.18 -28.61 -3.18
C GLU A 381 -17.65 -28.35 -3.54
N HIS A 382 -17.93 -27.28 -4.29
CA HIS A 382 -19.32 -26.82 -4.51
C HIS A 382 -19.93 -27.18 -5.87
N VAL A 383 -19.11 -27.47 -6.88
CA VAL A 383 -19.56 -27.68 -8.25
C VAL A 383 -19.31 -29.13 -8.68
N ASN A 384 -20.19 -30.03 -8.22
CA ASN A 384 -20.22 -31.45 -8.59
C ASN A 384 -21.24 -31.72 -9.72
N ARG A 385 -21.30 -32.95 -10.25
CA ARG A 385 -22.22 -33.31 -11.36
C ARG A 385 -23.71 -33.14 -11.04
N ALA A 386 -24.10 -33.09 -9.77
CA ALA A 386 -25.47 -32.84 -9.35
C ALA A 386 -25.82 -31.34 -9.32
N ASN A 387 -24.82 -30.45 -9.34
CA ASN A 387 -25.04 -29.00 -9.38
C ASN A 387 -25.59 -28.58 -10.77
N PRO A 388 -26.71 -27.83 -10.85
CA PRO A 388 -27.29 -27.38 -12.11
C PRO A 388 -26.33 -26.57 -13.00
N HIS A 389 -25.35 -25.89 -12.39
CA HIS A 389 -24.36 -25.07 -13.09
C HIS A 389 -23.15 -25.87 -13.58
N TYR A 390 -23.02 -27.16 -13.22
CA TYR A 390 -21.81 -27.97 -13.43
C TYR A 390 -21.29 -27.90 -14.88
N GLY A 391 -22.10 -28.31 -15.86
CA GLY A 391 -21.67 -28.35 -17.25
C GLY A 391 -21.24 -26.98 -17.76
N ALA A 392 -21.94 -25.96 -17.29
CA ALA A 392 -21.73 -24.59 -17.69
C ALA A 392 -20.45 -23.99 -17.07
N VAL A 393 -20.18 -24.27 -15.79
CA VAL A 393 -18.96 -23.89 -15.07
C VAL A 393 -17.75 -24.62 -15.66
N GLN A 394 -17.83 -25.93 -15.86
CA GLN A 394 -16.76 -26.74 -16.45
C GLN A 394 -16.38 -26.24 -17.85
N LEU A 395 -17.36 -25.91 -18.68
CA LEU A 395 -17.11 -25.32 -20.00
C LEU A 395 -16.40 -23.95 -19.91
N SER A 396 -16.77 -23.12 -18.94
CA SER A 396 -16.15 -21.81 -18.73
C SER A 396 -14.70 -21.94 -18.25
N LEU A 397 -14.44 -22.81 -17.28
CA LEU A 397 -13.11 -23.10 -16.75
C LEU A 397 -12.18 -23.62 -17.85
N ARG A 398 -12.63 -24.56 -18.69
CA ARG A 398 -11.83 -25.07 -19.81
C ARG A 398 -11.46 -23.99 -20.83
N ARG A 399 -12.35 -23.01 -21.06
CA ARG A 399 -12.14 -21.96 -22.07
C ARG A 399 -11.37 -20.75 -21.54
N LYS A 400 -11.50 -20.45 -20.25
CA LYS A 400 -11.08 -19.15 -19.67
C LYS A 400 -10.33 -19.26 -18.34
N GLY A 401 -10.27 -20.45 -17.72
CA GLY A 401 -9.76 -20.62 -16.35
C GLY A 401 -10.62 -19.97 -15.27
N ALA A 402 -11.81 -19.48 -15.61
CA ALA A 402 -12.64 -18.65 -14.73
C ALA A 402 -14.14 -18.85 -15.01
N VAL A 403 -14.99 -18.41 -14.09
CA VAL A 403 -16.45 -18.40 -14.22
C VAL A 403 -16.95 -16.99 -14.54
N SER A 404 -18.13 -16.83 -15.13
CA SER A 404 -18.70 -15.48 -15.29
C SER A 404 -19.10 -14.89 -13.93
N ARG A 405 -19.03 -13.57 -13.78
CA ARG A 405 -19.43 -12.89 -12.53
C ARG A 405 -20.84 -13.26 -12.08
N HIS A 406 -21.80 -13.27 -12.99
CA HIS A 406 -23.17 -13.66 -12.70
C HIS A 406 -23.27 -15.09 -12.13
N ARG A 407 -22.47 -16.03 -12.65
CA ARG A 407 -22.43 -17.40 -12.12
C ARG A 407 -21.71 -17.48 -10.78
N ALA A 408 -20.64 -16.72 -10.58
CA ALA A 408 -20.01 -16.62 -9.27
C ALA A 408 -20.98 -16.06 -8.23
N GLN A 409 -21.83 -15.09 -8.59
CA GLN A 409 -22.88 -14.57 -7.71
C GLN A 409 -23.95 -15.63 -7.40
N ALA A 410 -24.41 -16.39 -8.40
CA ALA A 410 -25.34 -17.50 -8.17
C ALA A 410 -24.74 -18.59 -7.27
N LEU A 411 -23.48 -18.98 -7.51
CA LEU A 411 -22.76 -19.91 -6.65
C LEU A 411 -22.62 -19.38 -5.22
N LEU A 412 -22.33 -18.10 -5.03
CA LEU A 412 -22.28 -17.50 -3.69
C LEU A 412 -23.65 -17.55 -3.00
N GLN A 413 -24.74 -17.26 -3.71
CA GLN A 413 -26.09 -17.33 -3.15
C GLN A 413 -26.47 -18.75 -2.72
N GLU A 414 -26.05 -19.76 -3.48
CA GLU A 414 -26.31 -21.17 -3.17
C GLU A 414 -25.44 -21.71 -2.03
N THR A 415 -24.16 -21.33 -1.98
CA THR A 415 -23.15 -21.95 -1.11
C THR A 415 -22.84 -21.14 0.15
N GLY A 416 -23.00 -19.81 0.10
CA GLY A 416 -22.55 -18.90 1.15
C GLY A 416 -21.03 -18.86 1.36
N ASP A 417 -20.22 -19.46 0.46
CA ASP A 417 -18.79 -19.62 0.71
C ASP A 417 -18.04 -18.26 0.69
N PRO A 418 -17.35 -17.89 1.78
CA PRO A 418 -16.68 -16.60 1.89
C PRO A 418 -15.55 -16.43 0.87
N ARG A 419 -14.93 -17.51 0.37
CA ARG A 419 -13.88 -17.44 -0.66
C ARG A 419 -14.45 -17.01 -2.02
N ILE A 420 -15.71 -17.35 -2.32
CA ILE A 420 -16.41 -16.85 -3.51
C ILE A 420 -16.76 -15.38 -3.34
N ALA A 421 -17.23 -14.98 -2.15
CA ALA A 421 -17.50 -13.59 -1.83
C ALA A 421 -16.24 -12.73 -1.97
N GLU A 422 -15.09 -13.22 -1.49
CA GLU A 422 -13.80 -12.56 -1.63
C GLU A 422 -13.38 -12.41 -3.10
N ALA A 423 -13.51 -13.46 -3.92
CA ALA A 423 -13.19 -13.39 -5.35
C ALA A 423 -14.09 -12.38 -6.09
N LEU A 424 -15.35 -12.24 -5.68
CA LEU A 424 -16.30 -11.28 -6.26
C LEU A 424 -15.94 -9.82 -5.98
N GLN A 425 -15.13 -9.53 -4.96
CA GLN A 425 -14.62 -8.18 -4.64
C GLN A 425 -13.60 -7.65 -5.65
N TYR A 426 -13.25 -8.43 -6.69
CA TYR A 426 -12.29 -8.04 -7.70
C TYR A 426 -12.88 -8.10 -9.11
N TYR A 427 -12.49 -7.14 -9.95
CA TYR A 427 -12.59 -7.19 -11.39
C TYR A 427 -11.27 -7.72 -11.96
N TYR A 428 -11.33 -8.74 -12.81
CA TYR A 428 -10.14 -9.38 -13.35
C TYR A 428 -9.89 -8.90 -14.77
N ASP A 429 -8.68 -8.45 -15.04
CA ASP A 429 -8.27 -8.04 -16.38
C ASP A 429 -6.90 -8.58 -16.75
N VAL A 430 -6.62 -8.59 -18.04
CA VAL A 430 -5.39 -9.15 -18.60
C VAL A 430 -4.43 -8.03 -18.91
N VAL A 431 -3.18 -8.16 -18.47
CA VAL A 431 -2.07 -7.29 -18.85
C VAL A 431 -1.83 -7.42 -20.35
N VAL A 432 -1.71 -6.30 -21.05
CA VAL A 432 -1.39 -6.26 -22.49
C VAL A 432 -0.06 -5.59 -22.77
N GLU A 433 0.41 -4.75 -21.85
CA GLU A 433 1.60 -3.94 -22.03
C GLU A 433 2.32 -3.74 -20.70
N ASN A 434 3.64 -3.75 -20.77
CA ASN A 434 4.55 -3.41 -19.70
C ASN A 434 5.71 -2.64 -20.34
N GLU A 435 5.71 -1.32 -20.18
CA GLU A 435 6.60 -0.40 -20.88
C GLU A 435 7.53 0.34 -19.89
N ASP A 436 8.56 0.98 -20.43
CA ASP A 436 9.42 1.88 -19.66
C ASP A 436 8.60 3.12 -19.24
N GLY A 437 8.54 3.40 -17.94
CA GLY A 437 7.80 4.53 -17.37
C GLY A 437 8.63 5.80 -17.19
N GLY A 438 9.89 5.78 -17.64
CA GLY A 438 10.88 6.79 -17.35
C GLY A 438 11.22 6.87 -15.86
N VAL A 439 11.88 7.96 -15.49
CA VAL A 439 12.32 8.21 -14.12
C VAL A 439 11.30 9.12 -13.43
N GLN A 440 10.81 8.72 -12.26
CA GLN A 440 9.77 9.44 -11.52
C GLN A 440 10.10 9.49 -10.03
N PRO A 441 9.62 10.51 -9.29
CA PRO A 441 9.57 10.45 -7.83
C PRO A 441 8.69 9.29 -7.38
N THR A 442 9.23 8.42 -6.54
CA THR A 442 8.58 7.20 -6.06
C THR A 442 8.48 7.18 -4.55
N TYR A 443 7.39 6.58 -4.08
CA TYR A 443 6.97 6.55 -2.68
C TYR A 443 6.39 5.19 -2.35
N ASP A 444 6.29 4.88 -1.07
CA ASP A 444 5.59 3.69 -0.61
C ASP A 444 5.08 3.82 0.83
N LEU A 445 4.38 2.79 1.31
CA LEU A 445 3.83 2.68 2.66
C LEU A 445 4.39 1.46 3.39
N SER A 446 4.44 1.52 4.72
CA SER A 446 4.69 0.37 5.59
C SER A 446 3.42 -0.09 6.29
N ILE A 447 3.05 -1.36 6.07
CA ILE A 447 1.92 -2.08 6.66
C ILE A 447 2.45 -3.40 7.24
N ASP A 448 2.09 -3.72 8.47
CA ASP A 448 2.78 -4.77 9.25
C ASP A 448 2.27 -6.19 9.03
N GLU A 449 1.00 -6.40 8.70
CA GLU A 449 0.40 -7.76 8.73
C GLU A 449 0.22 -8.38 7.34
N SER A 450 -0.37 -7.64 6.40
CA SER A 450 -0.64 -8.13 5.03
C SER A 450 0.47 -7.84 4.04
N PHE A 451 1.34 -6.87 4.38
CA PHE A 451 2.37 -6.36 3.48
C PHE A 451 1.83 -5.86 2.12
N SER A 452 0.56 -5.44 2.10
CA SER A 452 -0.10 -5.00 0.88
C SER A 452 -0.98 -3.78 1.12
N TYR A 453 -1.28 -3.06 0.03
CA TYR A 453 -2.27 -2.01 -0.01
C TYR A 453 -2.84 -1.90 -1.44
N LEU A 454 -3.99 -1.25 -1.57
CA LEU A 454 -4.65 -1.08 -2.87
C LEU A 454 -4.27 0.27 -3.49
N ALA A 455 -3.66 0.23 -4.68
CA ALA A 455 -3.26 1.41 -5.45
C ALA A 455 -3.77 1.31 -6.90
N ASN A 456 -4.50 2.31 -7.38
CA ASN A 456 -5.20 2.29 -8.68
C ASN A 456 -6.07 1.03 -8.91
N GLY A 457 -6.56 0.43 -7.81
CA GLY A 457 -7.26 -0.85 -7.79
C GLY A 457 -6.34 -2.09 -7.77
N PHE A 458 -5.05 -1.97 -8.06
CA PHE A 458 -4.11 -3.10 -7.99
C PHE A 458 -3.75 -3.42 -6.54
N VAL A 459 -3.67 -4.71 -6.23
CA VAL A 459 -3.08 -5.19 -4.97
C VAL A 459 -1.56 -5.05 -5.09
N SER A 460 -1.02 -4.08 -4.36
CA SER A 460 0.37 -3.66 -4.40
C SER A 460 1.08 -4.09 -3.12
N HIS A 461 2.30 -4.60 -3.25
CA HIS A 461 3.14 -4.95 -2.11
C HIS A 461 3.72 -3.68 -1.48
N ASN A 462 3.91 -3.67 -0.17
CA ASN A 462 4.41 -2.53 0.56
C ASN A 462 5.95 -2.53 0.73
N THR A 463 6.47 -1.41 1.25
CA THR A 463 7.85 -1.23 1.65
C THR A 463 7.93 -1.45 3.16
N ILE A 464 8.72 -2.43 3.59
CA ILE A 464 8.81 -2.82 5.00
C ILE A 464 9.84 -1.92 5.69
N ALA A 465 9.40 -1.12 6.67
CA ALA A 465 10.28 -0.24 7.46
C ALA A 465 11.03 -0.96 8.58
N PHE A 466 10.55 -2.13 9.02
CA PHE A 466 11.15 -2.90 10.10
C PHE A 466 10.99 -4.42 9.87
N LEU A 467 12.14 -5.09 9.81
CA LEU A 467 12.41 -6.51 10.11
C LEU A 467 11.56 -7.60 9.41
N MET A 468 12.25 -8.41 8.62
CA MET A 468 11.75 -9.51 7.80
C MET A 468 11.39 -10.79 8.60
N ASP A 469 10.57 -10.71 9.65
CA ASP A 469 10.32 -11.88 10.54
C ASP A 469 11.65 -12.49 11.05
N CYS A 470 12.58 -11.60 11.35
CA CYS A 470 13.92 -11.94 11.79
C CYS A 470 13.91 -12.20 13.31
N ASP A 471 14.13 -13.45 13.74
CA ASP A 471 14.31 -13.80 15.16
C ASP A 471 15.54 -13.08 15.78
N THR A 472 16.44 -12.52 14.95
CA THR A 472 17.68 -11.83 15.35
C THR A 472 17.79 -10.44 14.69
N THR A 473 18.40 -9.46 15.35
CA THR A 473 18.47 -8.07 14.85
C THR A 473 19.73 -7.75 14.03
N GLY A 474 20.52 -8.78 13.68
CA GLY A 474 21.74 -8.65 12.89
C GLY A 474 22.45 -10.00 12.73
N ILE A 475 23.76 -9.99 12.51
CA ILE A 475 24.61 -11.20 12.37
C ILE A 475 24.89 -11.89 13.72
N GLU A 476 23.90 -11.91 14.61
CA GLU A 476 24.05 -12.32 15.99
C GLU A 476 23.34 -13.62 16.30
N PRO A 477 23.95 -14.48 17.16
CA PRO A 477 23.21 -15.57 17.74
C PRO A 477 22.01 -15.04 18.51
N ASP A 478 20.91 -15.78 18.47
CA ASP A 478 19.70 -15.38 19.15
C ASP A 478 19.92 -15.21 20.66
N ILE A 479 19.21 -14.27 21.29
CA ILE A 479 19.38 -13.97 22.71
C ILE A 479 19.02 -15.18 23.56
N ALA A 480 17.86 -15.81 23.31
CA ALA A 480 17.37 -17.01 23.96
C ALA A 480 16.20 -17.58 23.16
N LEU A 481 15.92 -18.88 23.29
CA LEU A 481 14.76 -19.50 22.64
C LEU A 481 13.43 -18.98 23.17
N VAL A 482 13.40 -18.51 24.43
CA VAL A 482 12.26 -17.85 25.05
C VAL A 482 12.72 -16.56 25.71
N LYS A 483 12.04 -15.46 25.41
CA LYS A 483 12.40 -14.11 25.87
C LYS A 483 11.17 -13.40 26.39
N TYR A 484 11.36 -12.54 27.39
CA TYR A 484 10.35 -11.63 27.89
C TYR A 484 10.76 -10.19 27.64
N LYS A 485 9.87 -9.42 27.02
CA LYS A 485 10.06 -8.00 26.72
C LYS A 485 9.10 -7.15 27.55
N THR A 486 9.62 -6.21 28.30
CA THR A 486 8.83 -5.21 29.01
C THR A 486 8.43 -4.10 28.04
N LEU A 487 7.13 -3.82 27.92
CA LEU A 487 6.61 -2.81 27.01
C LEU A 487 6.68 -1.41 27.63
N VAL A 488 6.94 -0.40 26.79
CA VAL A 488 6.87 1.01 27.21
C VAL A 488 5.40 1.34 27.47
N GLY A 489 5.06 1.62 28.74
CA GLY A 489 3.68 1.81 29.20
C GLY A 489 3.17 0.73 30.16
N GLY A 490 3.99 -0.28 30.49
CA GLY A 490 3.60 -1.39 31.36
C GLY A 490 3.05 -2.57 30.55
N GLY A 491 3.36 -3.80 31.00
CA GLY A 491 3.01 -5.04 30.31
C GLY A 491 4.22 -5.86 29.87
N LEU A 492 4.00 -7.17 29.71
CA LEU A 492 5.03 -8.16 29.40
C LEU A 492 4.65 -8.95 28.15
N LEU A 493 5.55 -9.02 27.18
CA LEU A 493 5.40 -9.87 25.99
C LEU A 493 6.37 -11.06 26.08
N LYS A 494 5.85 -12.29 26.05
CA LYS A 494 6.66 -13.51 25.86
C LYS A 494 6.86 -13.74 24.37
N ILE A 495 8.09 -14.03 23.97
CA ILE A 495 8.49 -14.30 22.59
C ILE A 495 9.17 -15.66 22.58
N VAL A 496 8.65 -16.60 21.81
CA VAL A 496 9.23 -17.94 21.59
C VAL A 496 9.82 -17.99 20.18
N ASN A 497 11.05 -18.48 20.05
CA ASN A 497 11.78 -18.56 18.79
C ASN A 497 11.05 -19.47 17.79
N THR A 498 10.76 -18.94 16.60
CA THR A 498 9.93 -19.62 15.60
C THR A 498 10.75 -20.46 14.61
N THR A 499 12.09 -20.36 14.64
CA THR A 499 13.00 -21.19 13.84
C THR A 499 13.28 -22.57 14.42
N VAL A 500 12.89 -22.84 15.68
CA VAL A 500 13.10 -24.15 16.32
C VAL A 500 12.47 -25.31 15.53
N PRO A 501 11.19 -25.25 15.07
CA PRO A 501 10.60 -26.31 14.25
C PRO A 501 11.39 -26.59 12.96
N LEU A 502 11.89 -25.55 12.30
CA LEU A 502 12.68 -25.68 11.08
C LEU A 502 14.02 -26.38 11.36
N ALA A 503 14.69 -26.01 12.45
CA ALA A 503 15.95 -26.64 12.85
C ALA A 503 15.77 -28.12 13.20
N LEU A 504 14.68 -28.47 13.91
CA LEU A 504 14.35 -29.86 14.23
C LEU A 504 14.01 -30.67 12.96
N GLN A 505 13.28 -30.10 12.02
CA GLN A 505 12.99 -30.75 10.74
C GLN A 505 14.29 -31.10 9.97
N GLN A 506 15.28 -30.21 9.97
CA GLN A 506 16.59 -30.45 9.34
C GLN A 506 17.43 -31.51 10.08
N LEU A 507 17.24 -31.65 11.39
CA LEU A 507 17.87 -32.69 12.20
C LEU A 507 17.18 -34.06 12.07
N GLY A 508 16.13 -34.16 11.25
CA GLY A 508 15.44 -35.41 10.95
C GLY A 508 14.31 -35.78 11.91
N TYR A 509 13.84 -34.84 12.73
CA TYR A 509 12.66 -35.06 13.57
C TYR A 509 11.37 -35.03 12.75
N ASN A 510 10.40 -35.86 13.14
CA ASN A 510 9.08 -35.88 12.53
C ASN A 510 8.14 -34.82 13.14
N SER A 511 6.98 -34.59 12.51
CA SER A 511 6.05 -33.53 12.93
C SER A 511 5.55 -33.67 14.37
N GLU A 512 5.32 -34.89 14.86
CA GLU A 512 4.84 -35.13 16.23
C GLU A 512 5.93 -34.83 17.27
N GLU A 513 7.17 -35.24 16.99
CA GLU A 513 8.34 -34.93 17.82
C GLU A 513 8.61 -33.41 17.86
N ILE A 514 8.53 -32.75 16.70
CA ILE A 514 8.71 -31.29 16.59
C ILE A 514 7.66 -30.56 17.42
N GLU A 515 6.38 -30.96 17.33
CA GLU A 515 5.31 -30.33 18.09
C GLU A 515 5.51 -30.54 19.60
N ALA A 516 5.89 -31.74 20.02
CA ALA A 516 6.16 -32.06 21.42
C ALA A 516 7.34 -31.23 22.00
N ILE A 517 8.43 -31.11 21.24
CA ILE A 517 9.60 -30.31 21.66
C ILE A 517 9.24 -28.82 21.71
N THR A 518 8.52 -28.31 20.71
CA THR A 518 8.14 -26.89 20.65
C THR A 518 7.19 -26.52 21.78
N ARG A 519 6.22 -27.40 22.09
CA ARG A 519 5.32 -27.25 23.24
C ARG A 519 6.10 -27.27 24.55
N TYR A 520 7.06 -28.17 24.70
CA TYR A 520 7.91 -28.21 25.88
C TYR A 520 8.68 -26.91 26.09
N ILE A 521 9.24 -26.31 25.04
CA ILE A 521 9.96 -25.03 25.11
C ILE A 521 9.04 -23.91 25.58
N ASP A 522 7.82 -23.85 25.04
CA ASP A 522 6.85 -22.84 25.48
C ASP A 522 6.46 -23.06 26.95
N GLU A 523 6.22 -24.28 27.40
CA GLU A 523 5.83 -24.54 28.79
C GLU A 523 6.97 -24.37 29.80
N ASN A 524 8.20 -24.73 29.41
CA ASN A 524 9.32 -24.86 30.33
C ASN A 524 10.34 -23.73 30.24
N ASP A 525 10.23 -22.83 29.25
CA ASP A 525 11.17 -21.74 28.99
C ASP A 525 12.62 -22.22 28.74
N THR A 526 12.77 -23.49 28.35
CA THR A 526 14.03 -24.15 28.00
C THR A 526 13.76 -25.32 27.08
N ILE A 527 14.73 -25.66 26.24
CA ILE A 527 14.71 -26.88 25.43
C ILE A 527 15.40 -28.07 26.12
N GLU A 528 16.19 -27.79 27.17
CA GLU A 528 16.89 -28.83 27.93
C GLU A 528 15.88 -29.73 28.64
N GLY A 529 15.92 -31.04 28.36
CA GLY A 529 14.96 -32.00 28.90
C GLY A 529 13.69 -32.18 28.05
N ALA A 530 13.61 -31.55 26.86
CA ALA A 530 12.49 -31.74 25.95
C ALA A 530 12.33 -33.22 25.53
N PRO A 531 11.10 -33.74 25.47
CA PRO A 531 10.86 -35.13 25.07
C PRO A 531 11.34 -35.35 23.64
N TYR A 532 11.80 -36.56 23.33
CA TYR A 532 12.31 -36.98 22.01
C TYR A 532 13.61 -36.31 21.54
N LEU A 533 14.01 -35.17 22.10
CA LEU A 533 15.24 -34.48 21.71
C LEU A 533 16.48 -35.29 22.10
N LYS A 534 17.38 -35.51 21.13
CA LYS A 534 18.61 -36.26 21.34
C LYS A 534 19.64 -35.35 22.01
N PRO A 535 20.41 -35.82 23.01
CA PRO A 535 21.40 -34.99 23.70
C PRO A 535 22.45 -34.38 22.75
N GLU A 536 22.83 -35.09 21.69
CA GLU A 536 23.75 -34.63 20.65
C GLU A 536 23.24 -33.42 19.86
N HIS A 537 21.92 -33.19 19.86
CA HIS A 537 21.28 -32.06 19.20
C HIS A 537 21.07 -30.85 20.13
N LEU A 538 21.30 -30.95 21.44
CA LEU A 538 21.17 -29.80 22.33
C LEU A 538 22.05 -28.60 21.95
N PRO A 539 23.33 -28.77 21.56
CA PRO A 539 24.20 -27.64 21.20
C PRO A 539 23.68 -26.81 20.02
N VAL A 540 22.78 -27.36 19.21
CA VAL A 540 22.13 -26.70 18.07
C VAL A 540 21.38 -25.44 18.52
N PHE A 541 20.78 -25.50 19.70
CA PHE A 541 19.83 -24.52 20.19
C PHE A 541 20.44 -23.58 21.24
N ASP A 542 21.76 -23.63 21.43
CA ASP A 542 22.48 -22.74 22.32
C ASP A 542 22.35 -21.28 21.85
N CYS A 543 21.93 -20.41 22.76
CA CYS A 543 21.71 -18.98 22.52
C CYS A 543 22.72 -18.12 23.29
N ALA A 544 22.69 -16.81 23.08
CA ALA A 544 23.60 -15.88 23.73
C ALA A 544 23.50 -15.91 25.26
N PHE A 545 22.28 -16.03 25.79
CA PHE A 545 22.01 -16.08 27.23
C PHE A 545 21.60 -17.48 27.67
N ARG A 546 21.91 -17.78 28.94
CA ARG A 546 21.39 -18.97 29.60
C ARG A 546 19.87 -18.83 29.75
N PRO A 547 19.08 -19.84 29.35
CA PRO A 547 17.64 -19.86 29.60
C PRO A 547 17.39 -19.95 31.12
N ALA A 548 16.22 -19.47 31.57
CA ALA A 548 15.92 -19.40 33.00
C ALA A 548 15.99 -20.76 33.72
N LYS A 549 15.59 -21.83 33.02
CA LYS A 549 15.53 -23.21 33.53
C LYS A 549 16.55 -24.14 32.85
N GLY A 550 17.61 -23.60 32.26
CA GLY A 550 18.68 -24.40 31.66
C GLY A 550 20.07 -23.86 32.01
N VAL A 551 21.09 -24.60 31.59
CA VAL A 551 22.48 -24.31 31.93
C VAL A 551 23.33 -23.91 30.73
N ARG A 552 22.85 -24.17 29.50
CA ARG A 552 23.63 -23.98 28.28
C ARG A 552 23.50 -22.57 27.72
N SER A 553 24.60 -22.05 27.20
CA SER A 553 24.65 -20.81 26.41
C SER A 553 25.91 -20.82 25.55
N LEU A 554 25.93 -20.00 24.51
CA LEU A 554 27.12 -19.80 23.70
C LEU A 554 28.24 -19.15 24.51
N ALA A 555 29.47 -19.55 24.20
CA ALA A 555 30.65 -18.89 24.74
C ALA A 555 30.80 -17.48 24.15
N PRO A 556 31.33 -16.49 24.89
CA PRO A 556 31.56 -15.13 24.38
C PRO A 556 32.32 -15.08 23.05
N MET A 557 33.31 -15.95 22.88
CA MET A 557 34.10 -16.03 21.64
C MET A 557 33.32 -16.52 20.42
N ALA A 558 32.18 -17.20 20.59
CA ALA A 558 31.32 -17.57 19.46
C ALA A 558 30.73 -16.32 18.77
N HIS A 559 30.36 -15.30 19.56
CA HIS A 559 29.89 -14.02 19.03
C HIS A 559 30.98 -13.33 18.19
N VAL A 560 32.21 -13.29 18.71
CA VAL A 560 33.36 -12.68 18.03
C VAL A 560 33.65 -13.38 16.70
N LYS A 561 33.69 -14.71 16.69
CA LYS A 561 33.95 -15.51 15.48
C LYS A 561 32.87 -15.31 14.42
N MET A 562 31.60 -15.24 14.82
CA MET A 562 30.49 -15.01 13.91
C MET A 562 30.56 -13.62 13.27
N MET A 563 30.84 -12.59 14.07
CA MET A 563 31.07 -11.24 13.54
C MET A 563 32.27 -11.21 12.59
N ALA A 564 33.34 -11.91 12.93
CA ALA A 564 34.59 -11.91 12.17
C ALA A 564 34.42 -12.55 10.80
N ALA A 565 33.64 -13.62 10.67
CA ALA A 565 33.37 -14.26 9.39
C ALA A 565 32.71 -13.31 8.37
N VAL A 566 31.91 -12.35 8.84
CA VAL A 566 31.17 -11.41 7.98
C VAL A 566 31.94 -10.11 7.75
N GLN A 567 32.76 -9.67 8.70
CA GLN A 567 33.42 -8.36 8.68
C GLN A 567 34.22 -8.04 7.40
N PRO A 568 34.92 -8.98 6.74
CA PRO A 568 35.66 -8.73 5.50
C PRO A 568 34.78 -8.25 4.33
N PHE A 569 33.48 -8.51 4.38
CA PHE A 569 32.52 -8.15 3.34
C PHE A 569 31.82 -6.82 3.58
N LEU A 570 32.08 -6.19 4.73
CA LEU A 570 31.43 -4.97 5.16
C LEU A 570 32.44 -3.82 5.13
N SER A 571 32.07 -2.71 4.48
CA SER A 571 32.87 -1.48 4.49
C SER A 571 32.87 -0.82 5.88
N GLY A 572 31.75 -0.84 6.59
CA GLY A 572 31.58 -0.35 7.96
C GLY A 572 31.88 -1.40 9.05
N ALA A 573 31.90 -0.95 10.31
CA ALA A 573 32.02 -1.82 11.47
C ALA A 573 30.68 -2.46 11.85
N ILE A 574 30.72 -3.65 12.44
CA ILE A 574 29.52 -4.36 12.88
C ILE A 574 29.06 -3.80 14.24
N SER A 575 27.86 -3.22 14.28
CA SER A 575 27.25 -2.67 15.51
C SER A 575 26.59 -3.77 16.36
N LYS A 576 27.38 -4.77 16.79
CA LYS A 576 26.94 -5.90 17.61
C LYS A 576 27.69 -5.95 18.94
N THR A 577 26.95 -6.22 20.01
CA THR A 577 27.46 -6.39 21.38
C THR A 577 27.74 -7.87 21.69
N VAL A 578 28.94 -8.16 22.19
CA VAL A 578 29.32 -9.45 22.77
C VAL A 578 28.84 -9.47 24.21
N ASN A 579 27.97 -10.42 24.51
CA ASN A 579 27.48 -10.59 25.87
C ASN A 579 28.40 -11.53 26.65
N VAL A 580 28.69 -11.16 27.90
CA VAL A 580 29.50 -11.96 28.83
C VAL A 580 28.73 -12.15 30.15
N PRO A 581 28.94 -13.27 30.86
CA PRO A 581 28.26 -13.53 32.12
C PRO A 581 28.70 -12.53 33.21
N ASN A 582 27.90 -12.43 34.29
CA ASN A 582 28.12 -11.44 35.36
C ASN A 582 29.50 -11.58 36.04
N ASP A 583 30.02 -12.80 36.11
CA ASP A 583 31.31 -13.18 36.70
C ASP A 583 32.52 -12.96 35.77
N ALA A 584 32.31 -12.41 34.56
CA ALA A 584 33.39 -12.12 33.62
C ALA A 584 34.42 -11.13 34.20
N THR A 585 35.69 -11.52 34.10
CA THR A 585 36.85 -10.78 34.63
C THR A 585 37.36 -9.71 33.64
N PRO A 586 38.12 -8.70 34.11
CA PRO A 586 38.82 -7.78 33.22
C PRO A 586 39.70 -8.49 32.18
N GLU A 587 40.36 -9.58 32.56
CA GLU A 587 41.19 -10.39 31.69
C GLU A 587 40.35 -11.05 30.58
N ASP A 588 39.16 -11.56 30.89
CA ASP A 588 38.23 -12.10 29.88
C ASP A 588 37.82 -11.03 28.85
N ILE A 589 37.52 -9.83 29.34
CA ILE A 589 37.16 -8.67 28.52
C ILE A 589 38.33 -8.27 27.62
N GLU A 590 39.54 -8.18 28.18
CA GLU A 590 40.77 -7.90 27.45
C GLU A 590 40.99 -8.93 26.34
N GLN A 591 40.88 -10.23 26.66
CA GLN A 591 41.03 -11.29 25.67
C GLN A 591 40.00 -11.18 24.54
N ILE A 592 38.73 -10.85 24.84
CA ILE A 592 37.71 -10.65 23.80
C ILE A 592 38.10 -9.50 22.86
N TYR A 593 38.54 -8.36 23.39
CA TYR A 593 39.01 -7.24 22.57
C TYR A 593 40.22 -7.61 21.71
N LEU A 594 41.22 -8.28 22.31
CA LEU A 594 42.42 -8.72 21.61
C LEU A 594 42.10 -9.71 20.49
N GLN A 595 41.23 -10.68 20.74
CA GLN A 595 40.83 -11.67 19.73
C GLN A 595 39.97 -11.05 18.63
N ALA A 596 39.04 -10.15 18.98
CA ALA A 596 38.24 -9.41 18.01
C ALA A 596 39.12 -8.62 17.02
N TRP A 597 40.11 -7.91 17.56
CA TRP A 597 41.09 -7.18 16.76
C TRP A 597 41.90 -8.14 15.87
N LYS A 598 42.43 -9.24 16.42
CA LYS A 598 43.19 -10.25 15.66
C LYS A 598 42.37 -10.86 14.51
N LEU A 599 41.06 -11.01 14.70
CA LEU A 599 40.14 -11.54 13.69
C LEU A 599 39.61 -10.47 12.71
N GLY A 600 40.10 -9.23 12.79
CA GLY A 600 39.81 -8.17 11.83
C GLY A 600 38.51 -7.40 12.10
N LEU A 601 37.93 -7.52 13.30
CA LEU A 601 36.76 -6.72 13.68
C LEU A 601 37.12 -5.24 13.80
N LYS A 602 36.34 -4.39 13.12
CA LYS A 602 36.57 -2.94 13.08
C LYS A 602 36.06 -2.23 14.34
N ALA A 603 35.08 -2.82 15.01
CA ALA A 603 34.57 -2.37 16.30
C ALA A 603 33.97 -3.55 17.08
N ILE A 604 33.96 -3.43 18.39
CA ILE A 604 33.30 -4.38 19.29
C ILE A 604 32.76 -3.65 20.52
N ALA A 605 31.53 -3.97 20.87
CA ALA A 605 30.92 -3.56 22.14
C ALA A 605 30.80 -4.80 23.03
N ILE A 606 31.03 -4.63 24.34
CA ILE A 606 30.87 -5.72 25.32
C ILE A 606 29.82 -5.32 26.33
N TYR A 607 28.93 -6.25 26.64
CA TYR A 607 27.95 -6.12 27.71
C TYR A 607 28.15 -7.25 28.71
N ARG A 608 28.48 -6.89 29.94
CA ARG A 608 28.50 -7.82 31.08
C ARG A 608 27.13 -7.88 31.71
N ASP A 609 26.59 -9.08 31.88
CA ASP A 609 25.28 -9.26 32.48
C ASP A 609 25.20 -8.60 33.87
N GLY A 610 24.06 -7.98 34.19
CA GLY A 610 23.86 -7.20 35.41
C GLY A 610 24.58 -5.84 35.48
N SER A 611 25.27 -5.39 34.43
CA SER A 611 25.97 -4.09 34.43
C SER A 611 25.06 -2.87 34.23
N LYS A 612 23.78 -3.06 33.85
CA LYS A 612 22.77 -2.00 33.67
C LYS A 612 21.56 -2.24 34.59
N ARG A 613 20.98 -1.15 35.11
CA ARG A 613 19.84 -1.17 36.04
C ARG A 613 18.55 -1.75 35.45
N THR A 614 18.36 -1.65 34.14
CA THR A 614 17.17 -2.16 33.45
C THR A 614 17.60 -2.87 32.17
N GLN A 615 17.07 -4.09 31.98
CA GLN A 615 17.26 -4.88 30.76
C GLN A 615 15.94 -4.89 29.97
N PRO A 616 15.92 -4.43 28.70
CA PRO A 616 14.70 -4.41 27.88
C PRO A 616 14.17 -5.81 27.50
N LEU A 617 15.06 -6.80 27.47
CA LEU A 617 14.80 -8.20 27.14
C LEU A 617 15.49 -9.07 28.20
N SER A 618 14.77 -10.06 28.74
CA SER A 618 15.29 -11.00 29.74
C SER A 618 14.88 -12.43 29.41
N THR A 619 15.68 -13.40 29.84
CA THR A 619 15.33 -14.83 29.81
C THR A 619 14.40 -15.23 30.95
N LYS A 620 14.22 -14.35 31.94
CA LYS A 620 13.32 -14.56 33.08
C LYS A 620 12.12 -13.63 32.99
N LYS A 621 10.97 -14.12 33.43
CA LYS A 621 9.83 -13.26 33.74
C LYS A 621 10.27 -12.29 34.85
N PRO A 622 10.22 -10.96 34.64
CA PRO A 622 10.51 -10.00 35.69
C PRO A 622 9.54 -10.20 36.85
N GLU A 623 10.05 -10.44 38.05
CA GLU A 623 9.27 -10.31 39.28
C GLU A 623 8.99 -8.82 39.53
N GLU A 624 7.83 -8.48 40.10
CA GLU A 624 7.57 -7.13 40.61
C GLU A 624 8.54 -6.84 41.76
N GLN A 625 9.74 -6.37 41.41
CA GLN A 625 10.67 -5.86 42.41
C GLN A 625 10.19 -4.46 42.81
N ALA A 626 9.65 -4.37 44.03
CA ALA A 626 9.59 -3.11 44.76
C ALA A 626 10.97 -2.43 44.67
N GLN A 627 10.97 -1.13 44.36
CA GLN A 627 12.19 -0.33 44.28
C GLN A 627 12.96 -0.42 45.61
N ALA A 628 13.94 -1.32 45.68
CA ALA A 628 14.89 -1.34 46.76
C ALA A 628 15.78 -0.09 46.60
N GLU A 629 15.69 0.84 47.55
CA GLU A 629 16.60 1.97 47.69
C GLU A 629 18.01 1.47 48.04
N GLY A 630 18.73 0.95 47.04
CA GLY A 630 20.15 0.68 47.15
C GLY A 630 20.96 1.96 47.10
N GLU A 631 21.98 2.08 47.96
CA GLU A 631 22.90 3.20 48.04
C GLU A 631 23.31 3.71 46.65
N ARG A 632 23.12 5.02 46.41
CA ARG A 632 23.54 5.67 45.17
C ARG A 632 25.06 5.62 45.06
N LEU A 633 25.58 4.66 44.31
CA LEU A 633 26.95 4.70 43.80
C LEU A 633 27.18 6.06 43.11
N VAL A 634 28.02 6.89 43.73
CA VAL A 634 28.34 8.23 43.23
C VAL A 634 29.12 8.08 41.94
N ARG A 635 28.48 8.44 40.82
CA ARG A 635 29.12 8.46 39.51
C ARG A 635 30.19 9.56 39.51
N ARG A 636 31.45 9.20 39.73
CA ARG A 636 32.57 10.14 39.59
C ARG A 636 32.68 10.55 38.12
N ARG A 637 32.40 11.82 37.84
CA ARG A 637 32.61 12.39 36.52
C ARG A 637 34.11 12.37 36.24
N LEU A 638 34.48 11.76 35.13
CA LEU A 638 35.87 11.77 34.69
C LEU A 638 36.20 13.20 34.21
N PRO A 639 37.46 13.67 34.33
CA PRO A 639 37.85 14.97 33.82
C PRO A 639 37.52 15.12 32.34
N ASP A 640 37.09 16.31 31.93
CA ASP A 640 36.67 16.60 30.55
C ASP A 640 37.84 16.44 29.55
N GLU A 641 39.09 16.54 30.02
CA GLU A 641 40.31 16.32 29.24
C GLU A 641 41.22 15.28 29.90
N ARG A 642 41.85 14.43 29.09
CA ARG A 642 42.90 13.50 29.54
C ARG A 642 44.06 13.49 28.56
N LYS A 643 45.28 13.34 29.08
CA LYS A 643 46.45 13.04 28.25
C LYS A 643 46.23 11.69 27.55
N SER A 644 46.05 11.72 26.23
CA SER A 644 46.16 10.52 25.41
C SER A 644 47.63 10.11 25.34
N ILE A 645 47.92 8.86 25.66
CA ILE A 645 49.22 8.25 25.37
C ILE A 645 49.02 7.50 24.06
N THR A 646 49.41 8.11 22.96
CA THR A 646 49.48 7.46 21.65
C THR A 646 50.89 6.94 21.47
N HIS A 647 51.08 5.61 21.53
CA HIS A 647 52.32 5.01 21.07
C HIS A 647 52.40 5.16 19.54
N LYS A 648 53.49 5.75 19.05
CA LYS A 648 53.78 5.91 17.63
C LYS A 648 54.25 4.61 17.00
#